data_AF-A0A366ECR5-F1
#
_entry.id   AF-A0A366ECR5-F1
#
_cell.length_a   1.000
_cell.length_b   1.000
_cell.length_c   1.000
_cell.angle_alpha   90.00
_cell.angle_beta   90.00
_cell.angle_gamma   90.00
#
_symmetry.space_group_name_H-M   'P 1'
#
loop_
_entity.id
_entity.type
_entity.pdbx_description
1 polymer ?
#
loop_
_entity_poly.entity_id
_entity_poly.type
_entity_poly.pdbx_seq_one_letter_code
_entity_poly.pdbx_strand_id
1 'polypeptide(L)'
;MLNLTYYQSLFNEDNTEMRCRRVLDEVAPQVNRVFERFITYKEIPLGDKLYIRNYDTTLTTTYHDARNPTYAEKKKNSDMGRKYFVGLYMKSDEKEYNLLTLEFNGIDQSLLMHTEISLIPFWSWSRSGVIRDVLSSIPDEYSIFTGWKEKSRVPKEEFEDFVKSCIKPRKRPWFQVGKSMDLEGQFDEEELSGYLQEVWDGLNEFREFINMEIQTGQRAWTALKQLSSIRDIEETQLLGRPYSVEVSSVENLKYQGKRQSFQINDGDQMITKGNIDYLDYHDKVTPYQTILLRVAGGNQIFTNVREILANGTKEWWIKKLFATQSMDNHEIKAEAMRLLQKHGIQVEDASYCVGTYDNDSETFIEGAHQVKKNFIDAALLFAHARKTVELPSDSVNNELEMEGEIELSETETLEPNFRFTEIHDMIDNSQFTFSKSIVRDLHLNLTALDDKHFVILSGISGTGKTQLCRLYANAVYGLEYESENPYFSIIPVRPDWTDASSLFGYYSSFEKRYVKTEFLKVILNALKEREKPHFILLDEMNLARVEYYLSDYLSAVESRKEIPLHQDEHITDVPHKLSIPPNVYILGTINIDETTHSISDKVLDRAFVMTLSDVDFTSFWERVDQDLKDSLFQEFLLLKELHATLAVYELHFGYRTMGEMLQKLYANHQLGPDHAMDSNEALDGVIAEKVLTKIRGDERISEMLIELNRWLTANLEGSSVSLQHVKRMQEELEYYGATQFWR
;
A
#
# COMPACT_ATOMS: atom_id res chain seq x y z
N MET A 1 53.32 -5.16 -1.72
CA MET A 1 52.91 -5.60 -0.36
C MET A 1 51.98 -4.57 0.28
N LEU A 2 50.79 -5.04 0.62
CA LEU A 2 49.80 -4.37 1.44
C LEU A 2 50.16 -4.55 2.93
N ASN A 3 49.91 -3.54 3.76
CA ASN A 3 50.08 -3.64 5.21
C ASN A 3 48.71 -3.62 5.87
N LEU A 4 48.15 -4.82 6.10
CA LEU A 4 46.79 -5.01 6.57
C LEU A 4 46.60 -4.48 8.00
N THR A 5 47.56 -4.73 8.90
CA THR A 5 47.57 -4.14 10.25
C THR A 5 47.58 -2.61 10.21
N TYR A 6 48.32 -2.01 9.26
CA TYR A 6 48.29 -0.55 9.08
C TYR A 6 46.92 -0.08 8.57
N TYR A 7 46.32 -0.75 7.58
CA TYR A 7 44.97 -0.41 7.11
C TYR A 7 43.90 -0.56 8.21
N GLN A 8 43.99 -1.57 9.06
CA GLN A 8 43.16 -1.70 10.25
C GLN A 8 43.33 -0.49 11.21
N SER A 9 44.55 0.03 11.36
CA SER A 9 44.79 1.26 12.13
C SER A 9 44.16 2.50 11.50
N LEU A 10 44.09 2.58 10.16
CA LEU A 10 43.38 3.64 9.44
C LEU A 10 41.87 3.54 9.66
N PHE A 11 41.28 2.34 9.54
CA PHE A 11 39.85 2.12 9.77
C PHE A 11 39.42 2.38 11.23
N ASN A 12 40.34 2.26 12.17
CA ASN A 12 40.12 2.55 13.59
C ASN A 12 40.26 4.06 13.96
N GLU A 13 40.71 4.92 13.06
CA GLU A 13 40.78 6.38 13.27
C GLU A 13 39.38 6.94 13.63
N ASP A 14 39.21 7.51 14.81
CA ASP A 14 37.88 7.95 15.29
C ASP A 14 37.35 9.17 14.52
N ASN A 15 38.23 10.06 14.09
CA ASN A 15 37.85 11.25 13.34
C ASN A 15 37.43 10.87 11.91
N THR A 16 36.13 10.98 11.62
CA THR A 16 35.54 10.60 10.32
C THR A 16 36.18 11.33 9.13
N GLU A 17 36.54 12.61 9.25
CA GLU A 17 37.21 13.37 8.18
C GLU A 17 38.59 12.79 7.87
N MET A 18 39.42 12.64 8.91
CA MET A 18 40.78 12.10 8.78
C MET A 18 40.76 10.65 8.29
N ARG A 19 39.84 9.83 8.79
CA ARG A 19 39.65 8.44 8.35
C ARG A 19 39.29 8.37 6.87
N CYS A 20 38.22 9.04 6.44
CA CYS A 20 37.79 9.00 5.03
C CYS A 20 38.91 9.48 4.10
N ARG A 21 39.62 10.55 4.47
CA ARG A 21 40.76 11.04 3.70
C ARG A 21 41.90 10.02 3.63
N ARG A 22 42.36 9.46 4.75
CA ARG A 22 43.49 8.51 4.75
C ARG A 22 43.15 7.20 4.05
N VAL A 23 41.90 6.76 4.11
CA VAL A 23 41.43 5.60 3.33
C VAL A 23 41.47 5.91 1.82
N LEU A 24 41.06 7.11 1.38
CA LEU A 24 41.19 7.54 -0.01
C LEU A 24 42.65 7.73 -0.47
N ASP A 25 43.50 8.32 0.37
CA ASP A 25 44.90 8.64 0.03
C ASP A 25 45.81 7.38 0.08
N GLU A 26 45.56 6.43 1.01
CA GLU A 26 46.50 5.35 1.36
C GLU A 26 45.99 3.92 1.07
N VAL A 27 44.68 3.68 1.12
CA VAL A 27 44.08 2.33 0.92
C VAL A 27 43.53 2.18 -0.49
N ALA A 28 42.66 3.09 -0.92
CA ALA A 28 41.96 3.02 -2.20
C ALA A 28 42.88 2.77 -3.42
N PRO A 29 44.05 3.46 -3.57
CA PRO A 29 44.90 3.26 -4.75
C PRO A 29 45.50 1.86 -4.81
N GLN A 30 45.81 1.25 -3.65
CA GLN A 30 46.40 -0.08 -3.60
C GLN A 30 45.35 -1.17 -3.84
N VAL A 31 44.17 -1.01 -3.23
CA VAL A 31 43.05 -1.95 -3.39
C VAL A 31 42.49 -1.93 -4.82
N ASN A 32 42.31 -0.74 -5.41
CA ASN A 32 41.93 -0.61 -6.82
C ASN A 32 42.96 -1.27 -7.75
N ARG A 33 44.27 -1.06 -7.53
CA ARG A 33 45.34 -1.68 -8.31
C ARG A 33 45.35 -3.21 -8.26
N VAL A 34 45.07 -3.81 -7.09
CA VAL A 34 44.93 -5.28 -6.95
C VAL A 34 43.73 -5.78 -7.76
N PHE A 35 42.61 -5.06 -7.72
CA PHE A 35 41.42 -5.43 -8.47
C PHE A 35 41.59 -5.25 -9.99
N GLU A 36 42.24 -4.17 -10.43
CA GLU A 36 42.61 -3.95 -11.85
C GLU A 36 43.55 -5.05 -12.38
N ARG A 37 44.50 -5.53 -11.56
CA ARG A 37 45.32 -6.70 -11.90
C ARG A 37 44.47 -7.97 -12.08
N PHE A 38 43.51 -8.22 -11.21
CA PHE A 38 42.56 -9.34 -11.34
C PHE A 38 41.76 -9.25 -12.64
N ILE A 39 41.17 -8.08 -12.95
CA ILE A 39 40.45 -7.82 -14.20
C ILE A 39 41.33 -8.07 -15.42
N THR A 40 42.57 -7.57 -15.39
CA THR A 40 43.54 -7.72 -16.49
C THR A 40 43.94 -9.18 -16.69
N TYR A 41 44.22 -9.92 -15.62
CA TYR A 41 44.61 -11.33 -15.68
C TYR A 41 43.49 -12.23 -16.19
N LYS A 42 42.24 -11.97 -15.77
CA LYS A 42 41.05 -12.71 -16.21
C LYS A 42 40.49 -12.23 -17.55
N GLU A 43 41.18 -11.29 -18.22
CA GLU A 43 40.79 -10.70 -19.51
C GLU A 43 39.33 -10.19 -19.53
N ILE A 44 38.82 -9.68 -18.39
CA ILE A 44 37.41 -9.32 -18.23
C ILE A 44 37.11 -8.03 -19.02
N PRO A 45 36.21 -8.06 -20.02
CA PRO A 45 35.99 -6.92 -20.90
C PRO A 45 35.14 -5.85 -20.22
N LEU A 46 35.79 -4.78 -19.74
CA LEU A 46 35.10 -3.62 -19.18
C LEU A 46 34.45 -2.75 -20.29
N GLY A 47 33.32 -2.14 -19.97
CA GLY A 47 32.52 -1.29 -20.86
C GLY A 47 31.13 -1.02 -20.27
N ASP A 48 30.15 -0.66 -21.11
CA ASP A 48 28.80 -0.28 -20.64
C ASP A 48 28.06 -1.39 -19.88
N LYS A 49 28.39 -2.66 -20.15
CA LYS A 49 27.78 -3.83 -19.51
C LYS A 49 28.53 -4.30 -18.25
N LEU A 50 29.85 -4.14 -18.18
CA LEU A 50 30.70 -4.62 -17.08
C LEU A 50 31.66 -3.52 -16.65
N TYR A 51 31.60 -3.11 -15.39
CA TYR A 51 32.34 -1.96 -14.90
C TYR A 51 32.76 -2.16 -13.45
N ILE A 52 33.83 -1.46 -13.06
CA ILE A 52 34.30 -1.43 -11.68
C ILE A 52 33.53 -0.32 -10.94
N ARG A 53 33.05 -0.64 -9.74
CA ARG A 53 32.53 0.34 -8.79
C ARG A 53 33.28 0.20 -7.48
N ASN A 54 33.73 1.31 -6.93
CA ASN A 54 34.44 1.36 -5.66
C ASN A 54 33.76 2.33 -4.69
N TYR A 55 34.33 2.46 -3.49
CA TYR A 55 33.75 3.29 -2.43
C TYR A 55 34.19 4.77 -2.48
N ASP A 56 34.99 5.16 -3.48
CA ASP A 56 35.67 6.46 -3.53
C ASP A 56 34.69 7.64 -3.51
N THR A 57 33.61 7.57 -4.31
CA THR A 57 32.60 8.63 -4.39
C THR A 57 31.92 8.85 -3.04
N THR A 58 31.52 7.77 -2.35
CA THR A 58 30.84 7.87 -1.05
C THR A 58 31.77 8.41 0.05
N LEU A 59 33.03 8.01 0.04
CA LEU A 59 34.04 8.56 0.95
C LEU A 59 34.36 10.02 0.65
N THR A 60 34.44 10.41 -0.62
CA THR A 60 34.72 11.79 -1.04
C THR A 60 33.57 12.72 -0.66
N THR A 61 32.31 12.35 -0.93
CA THR A 61 31.14 13.10 -0.46
C THR A 61 31.13 13.22 1.06
N THR A 62 31.36 12.11 1.78
CA THR A 62 31.39 12.13 3.25
C THR A 62 32.51 13.00 3.81
N TYR A 63 33.69 13.01 3.18
CA TYR A 63 34.82 13.87 3.52
C TYR A 63 34.48 15.35 3.35
N HIS A 64 33.83 15.73 2.25
CA HIS A 64 33.38 17.11 2.04
C HIS A 64 32.28 17.52 3.03
N ASP A 65 31.31 16.65 3.31
CA ASP A 65 30.24 16.91 4.28
C ASP A 65 30.78 17.06 5.71
N ALA A 66 31.76 16.25 6.11
CA ALA A 66 32.38 16.33 7.43
C ALA A 66 33.10 17.67 7.67
N ARG A 67 33.53 18.35 6.60
CA ARG A 67 34.14 19.68 6.63
C ARG A 67 33.12 20.82 6.59
N ASN A 68 31.84 20.54 6.34
CA ASN A 68 30.78 21.54 6.28
C ASN A 68 30.25 21.85 7.70
N PRO A 69 30.31 23.10 8.20
CA PRO A 69 29.87 23.46 9.55
C PRO A 69 28.45 23.01 9.89
N THR A 70 27.54 22.97 8.91
CA THR A 70 26.13 22.60 9.09
C THR A 70 25.91 21.10 9.37
N TYR A 71 26.87 20.24 8.97
CA TYR A 71 26.76 18.77 9.09
C TYR A 71 27.80 18.15 10.03
N ALA A 72 28.82 18.92 10.44
CA ALA A 72 29.98 18.46 11.19
C ALA A 72 29.66 17.81 12.54
N GLU A 73 28.60 18.23 13.26
CA GLU A 73 28.22 17.61 14.53
C GLU A 73 27.63 16.20 14.35
N LYS A 74 26.74 16.00 13.37
CA LYS A 74 26.10 14.69 13.12
C LYS A 74 27.05 13.67 12.49
N LYS A 75 28.03 14.10 11.69
CA LYS A 75 28.97 13.19 10.99
C LYS A 75 30.30 12.94 11.71
N LYS A 76 30.58 13.61 12.84
CA LYS A 76 31.87 13.50 13.57
C LYS A 76 32.25 12.06 13.92
N ASN A 77 31.29 11.29 14.42
CA ASN A 77 31.44 9.90 14.89
C ASN A 77 30.68 8.90 14.00
N SER A 78 30.65 9.12 12.68
CA SER A 78 30.07 8.14 11.75
C SER A 78 30.91 6.87 11.68
N ASP A 79 30.37 5.77 11.16
CA ASP A 79 31.14 4.58 10.76
C ASP A 79 31.65 4.64 9.31
N MET A 80 31.34 5.73 8.57
CA MET A 80 31.83 5.93 7.20
C MET A 80 33.36 5.95 7.15
N GLY A 81 33.94 5.18 6.23
CA GLY A 81 35.39 5.00 6.15
C GLY A 81 35.97 3.98 7.13
N ARG A 82 35.18 3.27 7.97
CA ARG A 82 35.67 2.08 8.70
C ARG A 82 35.83 0.84 7.80
N LYS A 83 35.43 0.94 6.54
CA LYS A 83 35.63 -0.09 5.51
C LYS A 83 35.87 0.54 4.15
N TYR A 84 36.51 -0.22 3.26
CA TYR A 84 36.71 0.13 1.86
C TYR A 84 36.37 -1.08 0.98
N PHE A 85 35.77 -0.86 -0.19
CA PHE A 85 35.52 -1.94 -1.15
C PHE A 85 35.68 -1.48 -2.59
N VAL A 86 35.99 -2.45 -3.43
CA VAL A 86 35.96 -2.38 -4.90
C VAL A 86 35.29 -3.65 -5.42
N GLY A 87 34.45 -3.53 -6.44
CA GLY A 87 33.75 -4.67 -7.00
C GLY A 87 33.49 -4.54 -8.50
N LEU A 88 33.32 -5.69 -9.13
CA LEU A 88 32.89 -5.84 -10.51
C LEU A 88 31.37 -5.95 -10.55
N TYR A 89 30.73 -5.08 -11.32
CA TYR A 89 29.29 -5.03 -11.48
C TYR A 89 28.91 -5.24 -12.94
N MET A 90 27.80 -5.96 -13.15
CA MET A 90 27.13 -6.08 -14.44
C MET A 90 25.91 -5.17 -14.47
N LYS A 91 25.83 -4.31 -15.47
CA LYS A 91 24.60 -3.57 -15.79
C LYS A 91 23.73 -4.39 -16.73
N SER A 92 22.43 -4.47 -16.42
CA SER A 92 21.42 -5.06 -17.31
C SER A 92 20.12 -4.30 -17.14
N ASP A 93 19.61 -3.74 -18.25
CA ASP A 93 18.55 -2.73 -18.24
C ASP A 93 18.87 -1.58 -17.26
N GLU A 94 17.96 -1.32 -16.33
CA GLU A 94 18.06 -0.31 -15.27
C GLU A 94 18.63 -0.88 -13.95
N LYS A 95 19.12 -2.13 -13.96
CA LYS A 95 19.57 -2.86 -12.76
C LYS A 95 21.07 -3.13 -12.78
N GLU A 96 21.66 -3.09 -11.59
CA GLU A 96 23.08 -3.41 -11.32
C GLU A 96 23.18 -4.71 -10.52
N TYR A 97 24.05 -5.62 -10.94
CA TYR A 97 24.28 -6.91 -10.32
C TYR A 97 25.74 -7.04 -9.91
N ASN A 98 26.01 -7.38 -8.65
CA ASN A 98 27.36 -7.61 -8.16
C ASN A 98 27.87 -8.99 -8.64
N LEU A 99 29.06 -9.04 -9.21
CA LEU A 99 29.69 -10.30 -9.65
C LEU A 99 30.82 -10.75 -8.72
N LEU A 100 31.60 -9.81 -8.19
CA LEU A 100 32.64 -10.04 -7.20
C LEU A 100 32.99 -8.73 -6.49
N THR A 101 33.21 -8.77 -5.19
CA THR A 101 33.64 -7.66 -4.36
C THR A 101 34.86 -8.05 -3.54
N LEU A 102 35.86 -7.16 -3.49
CA LEU A 102 36.93 -7.16 -2.50
C LEU A 102 36.60 -6.11 -1.44
N GLU A 103 36.28 -6.54 -0.21
CA GLU A 103 35.87 -5.68 0.90
C GLU A 103 36.87 -5.80 2.07
N PHE A 104 37.52 -4.68 2.39
CA PHE A 104 38.36 -4.50 3.57
C PHE A 104 37.48 -3.95 4.69
N ASN A 105 37.12 -4.78 5.66
CA ASN A 105 36.20 -4.40 6.75
C ASN A 105 36.95 -4.25 8.08
N GLY A 106 37.19 -3.02 8.51
CA GLY A 106 37.85 -2.74 9.78
C GLY A 106 36.97 -2.90 11.03
N ILE A 107 35.66 -3.12 10.87
CA ILE A 107 34.75 -3.41 11.99
C ILE A 107 34.90 -4.88 12.41
N ASP A 108 34.78 -5.78 11.44
CA ASP A 108 34.94 -7.23 11.63
C ASP A 108 36.41 -7.69 11.57
N GLN A 109 37.36 -6.75 11.38
CA GLN A 109 38.80 -6.99 11.19
C GLN A 109 39.12 -8.03 10.12
N SER A 110 38.39 -7.99 9.01
CA SER A 110 38.39 -9.05 8.00
C SER A 110 38.51 -8.52 6.57
N LEU A 111 39.21 -9.26 5.74
CA LEU A 111 39.31 -9.10 4.30
C LEU A 111 38.37 -10.13 3.63
N LEU A 112 37.29 -9.66 3.01
CA LEU A 112 36.31 -10.53 2.35
C LEU A 112 36.41 -10.43 0.83
N MET A 113 36.28 -11.58 0.17
CA MET A 113 36.17 -11.72 -1.28
C MET A 113 34.86 -12.46 -1.56
N HIS A 114 33.83 -11.75 -2.02
CA HIS A 114 32.45 -12.26 -2.04
C HIS A 114 31.63 -11.82 -3.25
N THR A 115 30.59 -12.60 -3.56
CA THR A 115 29.50 -12.23 -4.49
C THR A 115 28.25 -11.92 -3.67
N GLU A 116 27.62 -10.77 -3.90
CA GLU A 116 26.38 -10.37 -3.23
C GLU A 116 25.14 -10.70 -4.07
N ILE A 117 24.15 -11.38 -3.48
CA ILE A 117 22.84 -11.55 -4.11
C ILE A 117 21.85 -10.51 -3.58
N SER A 118 21.30 -9.73 -4.50
CA SER A 118 20.26 -8.74 -4.21
C SER A 118 18.88 -9.12 -4.78
N LEU A 119 18.79 -9.48 -6.06
CA LEU A 119 17.54 -9.51 -6.83
C LEU A 119 17.07 -10.94 -7.17
N ILE A 120 16.67 -11.71 -6.15
CA ILE A 120 16.31 -13.13 -6.31
C ILE A 120 15.05 -13.51 -5.52
N PRO A 121 14.12 -14.29 -6.11
CA PRO A 121 12.86 -14.68 -5.48
C PRO A 121 12.98 -15.83 -4.48
N PHE A 122 13.70 -15.57 -3.38
CA PHE A 122 13.99 -16.53 -2.30
C PHE A 122 12.76 -17.26 -1.76
N TRP A 123 11.62 -16.56 -1.66
CA TRP A 123 10.33 -17.11 -1.26
C TRP A 123 9.88 -18.26 -2.16
N SER A 124 10.05 -18.11 -3.47
CA SER A 124 9.69 -19.12 -4.44
C SER A 124 10.76 -20.20 -4.53
N TRP A 125 12.04 -19.85 -4.47
CA TRP A 125 13.14 -20.81 -4.41
C TRP A 125 13.07 -21.75 -3.19
N SER A 126 12.63 -21.23 -2.04
CA SER A 126 12.37 -22.04 -0.84
C SER A 126 11.15 -22.94 -1.01
N ARG A 127 10.12 -22.51 -1.74
CA ARG A 127 8.94 -23.34 -2.05
C ARG A 127 9.18 -24.41 -3.12
N SER A 128 10.01 -24.11 -4.13
CA SER A 128 10.32 -25.02 -5.24
C SER A 128 11.49 -25.95 -4.96
N GLY A 129 12.25 -25.73 -3.88
CA GLY A 129 13.44 -26.51 -3.53
C GLY A 129 14.73 -26.01 -4.20
N VAL A 130 14.64 -25.13 -5.19
CA VAL A 130 15.76 -24.55 -5.96
C VAL A 130 16.88 -23.97 -5.07
N ILE A 131 16.53 -23.45 -3.88
CA ILE A 131 17.51 -22.96 -2.91
C ILE A 131 18.57 -24.03 -2.54
N ARG A 132 18.23 -25.33 -2.59
CA ARG A 132 19.16 -26.44 -2.29
C ARG A 132 20.15 -26.66 -3.42
N ASP A 133 19.71 -26.57 -4.66
CA ASP A 133 20.58 -26.67 -5.83
C ASP A 133 21.62 -25.53 -5.80
N VAL A 134 21.17 -24.31 -5.49
CA VAL A 134 22.04 -23.15 -5.30
C VAL A 134 23.03 -23.34 -4.16
N LEU A 135 22.57 -23.83 -2.99
CA LEU A 135 23.47 -24.14 -1.87
C LEU A 135 24.50 -25.23 -2.21
N SER A 136 24.15 -26.18 -3.08
CA SER A 136 25.05 -27.24 -3.56
C SER A 136 26.10 -26.74 -4.55
N SER A 137 25.79 -25.71 -5.34
CA SER A 137 26.74 -25.05 -6.28
C SER A 137 27.83 -24.22 -5.58
N ILE A 138 27.68 -23.98 -4.27
CA ILE A 138 28.68 -23.30 -3.45
C ILE A 138 29.62 -24.39 -2.89
N PRO A 139 30.94 -24.36 -3.11
CA PRO A 139 31.86 -25.35 -2.52
C PRO A 139 31.98 -25.18 -0.99
N ASP A 140 32.38 -26.23 -0.25
CA ASP A 140 32.32 -26.24 1.24
C ASP A 140 33.36 -25.35 1.93
N GLU A 141 34.42 -25.01 1.23
CA GLU A 141 35.41 -24.00 1.65
C GLU A 141 34.91 -22.55 1.59
N TYR A 142 33.77 -22.30 0.94
CA TYR A 142 33.14 -20.98 0.89
C TYR A 142 32.10 -20.80 2.00
N SER A 143 31.97 -19.57 2.45
CA SER A 143 31.12 -19.17 3.57
C SER A 143 29.97 -18.29 3.10
N ILE A 144 28.81 -18.47 3.72
CA ILE A 144 27.66 -17.58 3.56
C ILE A 144 27.69 -16.57 4.71
N PHE A 145 27.68 -15.28 4.37
CA PHE A 145 27.70 -14.16 5.31
C PHE A 145 26.39 -13.37 5.22
N THR A 146 25.87 -12.98 6.37
CA THR A 146 24.69 -12.11 6.50
C THR A 146 25.05 -10.89 7.34
N GLY A 147 24.32 -9.78 7.16
CA GLY A 147 24.57 -8.53 7.88
C GLY A 147 25.42 -7.49 7.11
N TRP A 148 24.96 -6.24 7.09
CA TRP A 148 25.57 -5.18 6.28
C TRP A 148 26.76 -4.48 6.96
N LYS A 149 26.73 -4.40 8.30
CA LYS A 149 27.74 -3.73 9.14
C LYS A 149 28.73 -4.73 9.75
N GLU A 150 28.20 -5.68 10.52
CA GLU A 150 28.92 -6.82 11.09
C GLU A 150 28.50 -8.09 10.32
N LYS A 151 29.48 -8.91 9.90
CA LYS A 151 29.27 -10.13 9.10
C LYS A 151 29.08 -11.34 10.00
N SER A 152 27.87 -11.89 10.05
CA SER A 152 27.58 -13.17 10.68
C SER A 152 27.64 -14.32 9.67
N ARG A 153 28.47 -15.33 9.92
CA ARG A 153 28.53 -16.55 9.10
C ARG A 153 27.31 -17.44 9.41
N VAL A 154 26.62 -17.89 8.37
CA VAL A 154 25.48 -18.83 8.46
C VAL A 154 25.90 -20.18 7.88
N PRO A 155 25.72 -21.30 8.61
CA PRO A 155 25.93 -22.65 8.06
C PRO A 155 25.00 -22.92 6.87
N LYS A 156 25.47 -23.65 5.85
CA LYS A 156 24.64 -23.99 4.68
C LYS A 156 23.34 -24.73 5.06
N GLU A 157 23.42 -25.62 6.04
CA GLU A 157 22.29 -26.39 6.57
C GLU A 157 21.21 -25.50 7.21
N GLU A 158 21.62 -24.42 7.88
CA GLU A 158 20.72 -23.47 8.55
C GLU A 158 20.23 -22.36 7.60
N PHE A 159 20.79 -22.25 6.40
CA PHE A 159 20.49 -21.14 5.49
C PHE A 159 19.05 -21.15 4.97
N GLU A 160 18.45 -22.33 4.71
CA GLU A 160 17.04 -22.44 4.33
C GLU A 160 16.13 -21.88 5.43
N ASP A 161 16.49 -22.09 6.70
CA ASP A 161 15.74 -21.61 7.86
C ASP A 161 16.02 -20.13 8.18
N PHE A 162 17.23 -19.62 7.92
CA PHE A 162 17.50 -18.18 7.89
C PHE A 162 16.59 -17.46 6.87
N VAL A 163 16.51 -17.97 5.64
CA VAL A 163 15.61 -17.42 4.61
C VAL A 163 14.15 -17.48 5.08
N LYS A 164 13.70 -18.59 5.68
CA LYS A 164 12.36 -18.69 6.29
C LYS A 164 12.15 -17.74 7.47
N SER A 165 13.18 -17.42 8.25
CA SER A 165 13.05 -16.47 9.38
C SER A 165 12.72 -15.05 8.90
N CYS A 166 13.18 -14.69 7.69
CA CYS A 166 12.92 -13.42 7.04
C CYS A 166 11.49 -13.32 6.46
N ILE A 167 10.78 -14.45 6.30
CA ILE A 167 9.45 -14.53 5.67
C ILE A 167 8.39 -13.78 6.47
N LYS A 168 8.19 -14.14 7.75
CA LYS A 168 7.15 -13.52 8.59
C LYS A 168 7.31 -12.00 8.77
N PRO A 169 8.51 -11.44 9.03
CA PRO A 169 8.69 -9.99 9.18
C PRO A 169 8.79 -9.21 7.85
N ARG A 170 8.52 -9.83 6.68
CA ARG A 170 8.64 -9.20 5.35
C ARG A 170 10.00 -8.52 5.12
N LYS A 171 11.08 -9.13 5.63
CA LYS A 171 12.47 -8.66 5.45
C LYS A 171 13.10 -9.35 4.24
N ARG A 172 13.92 -8.62 3.49
CA ARG A 172 14.74 -9.19 2.41
C ARG A 172 15.84 -10.05 3.03
N PRO A 173 15.96 -11.35 2.70
CA PRO A 173 17.09 -12.16 3.14
C PRO A 173 18.31 -11.76 2.30
N TRP A 174 19.11 -10.85 2.85
CA TRP A 174 20.33 -10.34 2.22
C TRP A 174 21.54 -11.14 2.70
N PHE A 175 22.38 -11.58 1.76
CA PHE A 175 23.60 -12.34 2.06
C PHE A 175 24.64 -12.23 0.94
N GLN A 176 25.85 -12.66 1.30
CA GLN A 176 27.03 -12.69 0.45
C GLN A 176 27.67 -14.08 0.55
N VAL A 177 28.24 -14.57 -0.55
CA VAL A 177 28.96 -15.86 -0.59
C VAL A 177 30.41 -15.62 -0.97
N GLY A 178 31.35 -16.13 -0.19
CA GLY A 178 32.76 -15.80 -0.38
C GLY A 178 33.74 -16.48 0.57
N LYS A 179 35.01 -16.06 0.49
CA LYS A 179 36.05 -16.36 1.48
C LYS A 179 36.34 -15.10 2.32
N SER A 180 36.80 -15.32 3.55
CA SER A 180 37.23 -14.28 4.48
C SER A 180 38.60 -14.63 5.03
N MET A 181 39.43 -13.61 5.25
CA MET A 181 40.77 -13.70 5.83
C MET A 181 40.92 -12.62 6.91
N ASP A 182 41.84 -12.79 7.86
CA ASP A 182 42.07 -11.78 8.90
C ASP A 182 42.75 -10.54 8.30
N LEU A 183 42.34 -9.35 8.73
CA LEU A 183 42.91 -8.07 8.27
C LEU A 183 44.18 -7.71 9.08
N GLU A 184 45.12 -8.66 9.16
CA GLU A 184 46.35 -8.54 9.94
C GLU A 184 47.59 -8.92 9.11
N GLY A 185 48.74 -8.31 9.42
CA GLY A 185 50.04 -8.63 8.85
C GLY A 185 50.38 -7.84 7.58
N GLN A 186 51.28 -8.42 6.79
CA GLN A 186 51.63 -7.94 5.45
C GLN A 186 51.24 -9.00 4.44
N PHE A 187 50.69 -8.57 3.31
CA PHE A 187 50.15 -9.44 2.28
C PHE A 187 50.66 -8.99 0.91
N ASP A 188 51.00 -9.91 0.01
CA ASP A 188 51.46 -9.49 -1.32
C ASP A 188 50.30 -9.15 -2.29
N GLU A 189 50.51 -8.18 -3.17
CA GLU A 189 49.49 -7.73 -4.12
C GLU A 189 49.24 -8.76 -5.24
N GLU A 190 50.25 -9.53 -5.64
CA GLU A 190 50.09 -10.61 -6.63
C GLU A 190 49.41 -11.82 -5.98
N GLU A 191 49.76 -12.12 -4.73
CA GLU A 191 49.11 -13.17 -3.94
C GLU A 191 47.61 -12.86 -3.72
N LEU A 192 47.25 -11.64 -3.33
CA LEU A 192 45.83 -11.27 -3.15
C LEU A 192 45.06 -11.25 -4.48
N SER A 193 45.70 -10.87 -5.58
CA SER A 193 45.13 -11.02 -6.91
C SER A 193 44.90 -12.50 -7.26
N GLY A 194 45.81 -13.39 -6.85
CA GLY A 194 45.63 -14.85 -6.96
C GLY A 194 44.43 -15.37 -6.19
N TYR A 195 44.26 -14.96 -4.93
CA TYR A 195 43.08 -15.32 -4.12
C TYR A 195 41.76 -14.80 -4.74
N LEU A 196 41.73 -13.60 -5.32
CA LEU A 196 40.57 -13.11 -6.07
C LEU A 196 40.23 -13.98 -7.27
N GLN A 197 41.24 -14.46 -8.00
CA GLN A 197 41.06 -15.36 -9.14
C GLN A 197 40.53 -16.73 -8.69
N GLU A 198 41.01 -17.26 -7.57
CA GLU A 198 40.53 -18.51 -6.97
C GLU A 198 39.06 -18.39 -6.53
N VAL A 199 38.69 -17.31 -5.83
CA VAL A 199 37.30 -17.04 -5.42
C VAL A 199 36.41 -16.80 -6.63
N TRP A 200 36.92 -16.15 -7.68
CA TRP A 200 36.22 -16.04 -8.95
C TRP A 200 35.96 -17.43 -9.55
N ASP A 201 37.00 -18.24 -9.80
CA ASP A 201 36.82 -19.54 -10.46
C ASP A 201 35.95 -20.50 -9.63
N GLY A 202 36.16 -20.58 -8.31
CA GLY A 202 35.42 -21.47 -7.42
C GLY A 202 33.96 -21.09 -7.18
N LEU A 203 33.56 -19.83 -7.43
CA LEU A 203 32.15 -19.40 -7.42
C LEU A 203 31.53 -19.34 -8.83
N ASN A 204 32.13 -19.98 -9.84
CA ASN A 204 31.61 -19.90 -11.21
C ASN A 204 30.23 -20.53 -11.37
N GLU A 205 30.00 -21.76 -10.88
CA GLU A 205 28.69 -22.43 -10.95
C GLU A 205 27.58 -21.61 -10.26
N PHE A 206 27.90 -21.05 -9.10
CA PHE A 206 27.01 -20.15 -8.36
C PHE A 206 26.67 -18.87 -9.15
N ARG A 207 27.64 -18.26 -9.85
CA ARG A 207 27.39 -17.10 -10.72
C ARG A 207 26.64 -17.47 -11.99
N GLU A 208 26.86 -18.65 -12.57
CA GLU A 208 26.09 -19.16 -13.71
C GLU A 208 24.61 -19.30 -13.31
N PHE A 209 24.33 -19.81 -12.11
CA PHE A 209 22.97 -19.86 -11.56
C PHE A 209 22.34 -18.45 -11.47
N ILE A 210 23.04 -17.49 -10.86
CA ILE A 210 22.56 -16.10 -10.73
C ILE A 210 22.30 -15.49 -12.12
N ASN A 211 23.21 -15.70 -13.08
CA ASN A 211 23.07 -15.21 -14.45
C ASN A 211 21.87 -15.83 -15.17
N MET A 212 21.59 -17.12 -14.98
CA MET A 212 20.41 -17.80 -15.54
C MET A 212 19.11 -17.23 -14.97
N GLU A 213 19.06 -16.94 -13.66
CA GLU A 213 17.90 -16.30 -13.01
C GLU A 213 17.69 -14.86 -13.52
N ILE A 214 18.76 -14.08 -13.68
CA ILE A 214 18.71 -12.73 -14.27
C ILE A 214 18.18 -12.78 -15.70
N GLN A 215 18.74 -13.65 -16.55
CA GLN A 215 18.30 -13.82 -17.94
C GLN A 215 16.82 -14.24 -18.00
N THR A 216 16.39 -15.17 -17.16
CA THR A 216 14.98 -15.59 -17.06
C THR A 216 14.07 -14.42 -16.70
N GLY A 217 14.46 -13.59 -15.71
CA GLY A 217 13.74 -12.37 -15.35
C GLY A 217 13.68 -11.35 -16.50
N GLN A 218 14.78 -11.15 -17.22
CA GLN A 218 14.84 -10.25 -18.37
C GLN A 218 13.94 -10.71 -19.53
N ARG A 219 13.96 -11.99 -19.90
CA ARG A 219 13.09 -12.54 -20.96
C ARG A 219 11.61 -12.38 -20.62
N ALA A 220 11.23 -12.65 -19.37
CA ALA A 220 9.87 -12.39 -18.88
C ALA A 220 9.50 -10.89 -18.91
N TRP A 221 10.43 -10.00 -18.56
CA TRP A 221 10.23 -8.55 -18.61
C TRP A 221 10.14 -8.03 -20.06
N THR A 222 10.88 -8.62 -21.01
CA THR A 222 10.78 -8.33 -22.45
C THR A 222 9.39 -8.68 -22.99
N ALA A 223 8.84 -9.84 -22.64
CA ALA A 223 7.47 -10.20 -22.99
C ALA A 223 6.44 -9.21 -22.41
N LEU A 224 6.59 -8.78 -21.15
CA LEU A 224 5.76 -7.73 -20.55
C LEU A 224 5.91 -6.36 -21.25
N LYS A 225 7.13 -5.96 -21.61
CA LYS A 225 7.40 -4.72 -22.34
C LYS A 225 6.60 -4.67 -23.64
N GLN A 226 6.57 -5.76 -24.42
CA GLN A 226 5.81 -5.85 -25.67
C GLN A 226 4.31 -5.57 -25.47
N LEU A 227 3.70 -6.15 -24.44
CA LEU A 227 2.29 -5.87 -24.10
C LEU A 227 2.11 -4.40 -23.65
N SER A 228 3.02 -3.87 -22.84
CA SER A 228 2.95 -2.48 -22.35
C SER A 228 3.09 -1.41 -23.46
N SER A 229 3.76 -1.73 -24.58
CA SER A 229 3.91 -0.81 -25.71
C SER A 229 2.65 -0.64 -26.57
N ILE A 230 1.75 -1.64 -26.60
CA ILE A 230 0.50 -1.58 -27.38
C ILE A 230 -0.49 -0.55 -26.78
N ARG A 231 -1.19 0.19 -27.65
CA ARG A 231 -2.26 1.13 -27.26
C ARG A 231 -3.46 1.13 -28.21
N ASP A 232 -3.19 0.76 -29.46
CA ASP A 232 -4.04 0.64 -30.64
C ASP A 232 -5.04 -0.53 -30.61
N ILE A 233 -5.49 -0.93 -29.42
CA ILE A 233 -6.69 -1.77 -29.28
C ILE A 233 -7.85 -0.78 -29.29
N GLU A 234 -8.30 -0.38 -30.47
CA GLU A 234 -9.35 0.64 -30.65
C GLU A 234 -10.75 0.07 -30.41
N GLU A 235 -10.97 -1.21 -30.73
CA GLU A 235 -12.26 -1.90 -30.59
C GLU A 235 -12.12 -3.35 -30.14
N THR A 236 -13.10 -3.84 -29.40
CA THR A 236 -13.34 -5.26 -29.15
C THR A 236 -14.79 -5.65 -29.44
N GLN A 237 -15.06 -6.93 -29.70
CA GLN A 237 -16.42 -7.44 -29.95
C GLN A 237 -16.77 -8.48 -28.90
N LEU A 238 -17.69 -8.13 -27.99
CA LEU A 238 -18.13 -8.98 -26.89
C LEU A 238 -19.66 -9.11 -26.90
N LEU A 239 -20.16 -10.32 -26.61
CA LEU A 239 -21.59 -10.67 -26.54
C LEU A 239 -22.43 -10.34 -27.80
N GLY A 240 -21.76 -10.11 -28.94
CA GLY A 240 -22.36 -9.73 -30.23
C GLY A 240 -21.99 -8.31 -30.66
N ARG A 241 -21.79 -7.40 -29.69
CA ARG A 241 -21.62 -5.97 -29.91
C ARG A 241 -20.16 -5.52 -30.01
N PRO A 242 -19.86 -4.51 -30.83
CA PRO A 242 -18.61 -3.78 -30.77
C PRO A 242 -18.60 -2.83 -29.56
N TYR A 243 -17.46 -2.72 -28.90
CA TYR A 243 -17.15 -1.72 -27.87
C TYR A 243 -15.88 -1.01 -28.29
N SER A 244 -15.83 0.31 -28.13
CA SER A 244 -14.57 1.03 -28.25
C SER A 244 -13.74 0.84 -26.98
N VAL A 245 -12.43 0.74 -27.16
CA VAL A 245 -11.45 0.49 -26.11
C VAL A 245 -10.42 1.61 -26.15
N GLU A 246 -10.22 2.30 -25.03
CA GLU A 246 -9.22 3.36 -24.91
C GLU A 246 -8.15 2.93 -23.91
N VAL A 247 -6.90 2.76 -24.35
CA VAL A 247 -5.77 2.36 -23.50
C VAL A 247 -4.82 3.54 -23.26
N SER A 248 -4.57 3.86 -22.00
CA SER A 248 -3.75 5.02 -21.60
C SER A 248 -2.26 4.86 -21.95
N SER A 249 -1.53 5.97 -21.83
CA SER A 249 -0.07 5.93 -21.69
C SER A 249 0.36 5.08 -20.50
N VAL A 250 1.58 4.53 -20.60
CA VAL A 250 2.22 3.79 -19.50
C VAL A 250 2.67 4.76 -18.41
N GLU A 251 2.28 4.49 -17.18
CA GLU A 251 2.71 5.17 -15.95
C GLU A 251 3.71 4.30 -15.18
N ASN A 252 4.68 4.91 -14.50
CA ASN A 252 5.64 4.20 -13.65
C ASN A 252 5.11 4.09 -12.21
N LEU A 253 5.20 2.91 -11.60
CA LEU A 253 4.81 2.65 -10.22
C LEU A 253 6.03 2.76 -9.26
N LYS A 254 5.80 3.15 -7.99
CA LYS A 254 6.85 3.29 -6.95
C LYS A 254 7.74 2.04 -6.75
N TYR A 255 7.34 0.86 -7.23
CA TYR A 255 8.01 -0.44 -7.02
C TYR A 255 8.50 -1.13 -8.32
N GLN A 256 9.09 -0.39 -9.27
CA GLN A 256 9.62 -0.92 -10.54
C GLN A 256 8.57 -1.59 -11.45
N GLY A 257 7.28 -1.30 -11.25
CA GLY A 257 6.18 -1.74 -12.10
C GLY A 257 5.73 -0.66 -13.09
N LYS A 258 4.92 -1.06 -14.06
CA LYS A 258 4.27 -0.17 -15.03
C LYS A 258 2.76 -0.36 -14.98
N ARG A 259 1.98 0.70 -15.15
CA ARG A 259 0.51 0.67 -15.21
C ARG A 259 0.00 1.26 -16.52
N GLN A 260 -1.07 0.70 -17.07
CA GLN A 260 -1.93 1.36 -18.05
C GLN A 260 -3.38 1.25 -17.59
N SER A 261 -4.09 2.37 -17.59
CA SER A 261 -5.55 2.37 -17.47
C SER A 261 -6.17 1.98 -18.81
N PHE A 262 -7.35 1.38 -18.79
CA PHE A 262 -8.17 1.22 -19.99
C PHE A 262 -9.65 1.51 -19.69
N GLN A 263 -10.38 2.00 -20.70
CA GLN A 263 -11.82 2.27 -20.64
C GLN A 263 -12.53 1.50 -21.74
N ILE A 264 -13.76 1.08 -21.48
CA ILE A 264 -14.63 0.34 -22.40
C ILE A 264 -15.94 1.11 -22.54
N ASN A 265 -16.28 1.50 -23.77
CA ASN A 265 -17.44 2.32 -24.07
C ASN A 265 -18.39 1.62 -25.07
N ASP A 266 -19.69 1.77 -24.89
CA ASP A 266 -20.75 1.43 -25.88
C ASP A 266 -21.20 2.75 -26.51
N GLY A 267 -20.72 3.03 -27.73
CA GLY A 267 -20.82 4.37 -28.32
C GLY A 267 -20.14 5.43 -27.45
N ASP A 268 -20.86 6.50 -27.12
CA ASP A 268 -20.39 7.60 -26.26
C ASP A 268 -20.50 7.29 -24.74
N GLN A 269 -21.03 6.12 -24.35
CA GLN A 269 -21.27 5.77 -22.94
C GLN A 269 -20.17 4.84 -22.40
N MET A 270 -19.42 5.31 -21.40
CA MET A 270 -18.48 4.47 -20.64
C MET A 270 -19.24 3.39 -19.84
N ILE A 271 -18.95 2.12 -20.13
CA ILE A 271 -19.51 0.94 -19.46
C ILE A 271 -18.66 0.57 -18.25
N THR A 272 -17.33 0.52 -18.41
CA THR A 272 -16.42 0.20 -17.31
C THR A 272 -15.00 0.71 -17.58
N LYS A 273 -14.16 0.66 -16.55
CA LYS A 273 -12.73 0.94 -16.63
C LYS A 273 -11.93 -0.08 -15.84
N GLY A 274 -10.68 -0.25 -16.25
CA GLY A 274 -9.74 -1.19 -15.65
C GLY A 274 -8.31 -0.70 -15.68
N ASN A 275 -7.42 -1.48 -15.05
CA ASN A 275 -5.98 -1.25 -15.03
C ASN A 275 -5.25 -2.53 -15.43
N ILE A 276 -4.18 -2.40 -16.20
CA ILE A 276 -3.20 -3.43 -16.49
C ILE A 276 -1.90 -3.04 -15.79
N ASP A 277 -1.53 -3.81 -14.77
CA ASP A 277 -0.31 -3.68 -14.00
C ASP A 277 0.72 -4.70 -14.51
N TYR A 278 1.81 -4.21 -15.09
CA TYR A 278 2.99 -5.00 -15.47
C TYR A 278 4.02 -4.87 -14.35
N LEU A 279 4.04 -5.84 -13.45
CA LEU A 279 4.87 -5.83 -12.26
C LEU A 279 6.20 -6.55 -12.55
N ASP A 280 7.31 -5.88 -12.30
CA ASP A 280 8.62 -6.55 -12.22
C ASP A 280 8.79 -7.22 -10.83
N TYR A 281 9.85 -8.00 -10.67
CA TYR A 281 10.25 -8.60 -9.40
C TYR A 281 10.30 -7.56 -8.27
N HIS A 282 9.59 -7.81 -7.16
CA HIS A 282 9.67 -6.99 -5.96
C HIS A 282 9.35 -7.77 -4.69
N ASP A 283 10.30 -7.80 -3.74
CA ASP A 283 10.33 -8.60 -2.50
C ASP A 283 9.00 -8.67 -1.71
N LYS A 284 8.17 -7.62 -1.78
CA LYS A 284 6.91 -7.47 -1.03
C LYS A 284 5.62 -7.58 -1.86
N VAL A 285 5.71 -7.53 -3.19
CA VAL A 285 4.53 -7.36 -4.07
C VAL A 285 4.35 -8.57 -4.99
N THR A 286 5.40 -9.00 -5.68
CA THR A 286 5.37 -10.23 -6.47
C THR A 286 6.76 -10.86 -6.52
N PRO A 287 6.88 -12.19 -6.32
CA PRO A 287 8.14 -12.90 -6.47
C PRO A 287 8.58 -12.99 -7.94
N TYR A 288 7.77 -12.60 -8.91
CA TYR A 288 8.09 -12.78 -10.33
C TYR A 288 7.55 -11.63 -11.20
N GLN A 289 8.05 -11.57 -12.44
CA GLN A 289 7.45 -10.74 -13.48
C GLN A 289 5.99 -11.19 -13.70
N THR A 290 5.04 -10.32 -13.39
CA THR A 290 3.60 -10.64 -13.30
C THR A 290 2.78 -9.62 -14.06
N ILE A 291 1.76 -10.10 -14.78
CA ILE A 291 0.69 -9.24 -15.29
C ILE A 291 -0.56 -9.38 -14.40
N LEU A 292 -1.14 -8.24 -14.02
CA LEU A 292 -2.34 -8.14 -13.22
C LEU A 292 -3.36 -7.25 -13.94
N LEU A 293 -4.55 -7.78 -14.22
CA LEU A 293 -5.66 -7.01 -14.77
C LEU A 293 -6.77 -6.84 -13.73
N ARG A 294 -7.18 -5.59 -13.52
CA ARG A 294 -8.32 -5.22 -12.68
C ARG A 294 -9.40 -4.58 -13.54
N VAL A 295 -10.67 -4.91 -13.28
CA VAL A 295 -11.85 -4.33 -13.94
C VAL A 295 -12.83 -3.93 -12.84
N ALA A 296 -13.37 -2.71 -12.90
CA ALA A 296 -14.24 -2.15 -11.86
C ALA A 296 -13.66 -2.29 -10.43
N GLY A 297 -12.34 -2.15 -10.28
CA GLY A 297 -11.62 -2.31 -9.00
C GLY A 297 -11.26 -3.76 -8.64
N GLY A 298 -12.03 -4.75 -9.09
CA GLY A 298 -11.81 -6.17 -8.79
C GLY A 298 -10.64 -6.79 -9.59
N ASN A 299 -9.82 -7.62 -8.93
CA ASN A 299 -8.75 -8.39 -9.56
C ASN A 299 -9.33 -9.52 -10.43
N GLN A 300 -9.16 -9.45 -11.76
CA GLN A 300 -9.69 -10.45 -12.68
C GLN A 300 -8.64 -11.46 -13.14
N ILE A 301 -7.40 -11.00 -13.41
CA ILE A 301 -6.30 -11.86 -13.86
C ILE A 301 -5.04 -11.50 -13.06
N PHE A 302 -4.32 -12.51 -12.58
CA PHE A 302 -3.00 -12.39 -11.97
C PHE A 302 -2.18 -13.62 -12.40
N THR A 303 -1.15 -13.43 -13.23
CA THR A 303 -0.35 -14.55 -13.74
C THR A 303 1.13 -14.20 -13.89
N ASN A 304 1.99 -15.21 -13.70
CA ASN A 304 3.43 -15.12 -13.84
C ASN A 304 3.84 -15.30 -15.30
N VAL A 305 4.65 -14.38 -15.82
CA VAL A 305 5.12 -14.40 -17.22
C VAL A 305 6.23 -15.41 -17.44
N ARG A 306 6.90 -15.89 -16.38
CA ARG A 306 7.88 -16.98 -16.51
C ARG A 306 7.24 -18.29 -16.95
N GLU A 307 5.92 -18.43 -16.85
CA GLU A 307 5.19 -19.62 -17.31
C GLU A 307 5.26 -19.82 -18.83
N ILE A 308 5.44 -18.77 -19.64
CA ILE A 308 5.65 -18.89 -21.10
C ILE A 308 7.10 -19.13 -21.52
N LEU A 309 8.05 -19.07 -20.58
CA LEU A 309 9.46 -19.31 -20.91
C LEU A 309 9.75 -20.82 -21.05
N ALA A 310 10.36 -21.20 -22.17
CA ALA A 310 10.83 -22.55 -22.49
C ALA A 310 11.77 -22.53 -23.72
N ASN A 311 12.02 -23.69 -24.32
CA ASN A 311 12.65 -23.83 -25.64
C ASN A 311 11.55 -23.86 -26.71
N GLY A 312 11.71 -23.10 -27.80
CA GLY A 312 10.71 -23.01 -28.87
C GLY A 312 9.38 -22.35 -28.45
N THR A 313 8.30 -22.71 -29.14
CA THR A 313 6.98 -22.09 -28.95
C THR A 313 6.25 -22.63 -27.71
N LYS A 314 5.67 -21.74 -26.90
CA LYS A 314 4.89 -22.12 -25.71
C LYS A 314 3.62 -21.28 -25.56
N GLU A 315 2.49 -21.97 -25.36
CA GLU A 315 1.18 -21.38 -25.14
C GLU A 315 1.04 -20.84 -23.71
N TRP A 316 0.42 -19.67 -23.54
CA TRP A 316 0.17 -19.03 -22.26
C TRP A 316 -1.16 -19.48 -21.65
N TRP A 317 -1.16 -20.73 -21.17
CA TRP A 317 -2.27 -21.28 -20.42
C TRP A 317 -2.32 -20.74 -18.99
N ILE A 318 -3.33 -19.90 -18.70
CA ILE A 318 -3.54 -19.32 -17.37
C ILE A 318 -4.66 -20.07 -16.67
N LYS A 319 -4.39 -20.67 -15.51
CA LYS A 319 -5.43 -21.31 -14.69
C LYS A 319 -6.26 -20.26 -13.95
N LYS A 320 -7.51 -20.06 -14.36
CA LYS A 320 -8.45 -19.19 -13.63
C LYS A 320 -9.03 -19.96 -12.44
N LEU A 321 -8.61 -19.55 -11.25
CA LEU A 321 -9.33 -19.90 -10.03
C LEU A 321 -10.52 -18.95 -9.88
N PHE A 322 -11.72 -19.51 -9.91
CA PHE A 322 -12.91 -18.88 -9.38
C PHE A 322 -13.01 -19.33 -7.92
N ALA A 323 -12.66 -18.42 -7.01
CA ALA A 323 -13.30 -18.41 -5.71
C ALA A 323 -14.56 -17.53 -5.86
N THR A 324 -15.66 -18.02 -5.29
CA THR A 324 -16.99 -17.40 -5.17
C THR A 324 -17.87 -18.45 -4.48
N GLN A 325 -18.20 -18.37 -3.18
CA GLN A 325 -19.32 -19.20 -2.67
C GLN A 325 -20.65 -18.75 -3.29
N SER A 326 -20.73 -17.56 -3.93
CA SER A 326 -22.02 -16.96 -4.30
C SER A 326 -22.84 -17.66 -5.36
N MET A 327 -22.18 -18.40 -6.21
CA MET A 327 -22.81 -19.25 -7.19
C MET A 327 -22.04 -20.55 -7.13
N ASP A 328 -22.55 -21.63 -7.72
CA ASP A 328 -21.70 -22.79 -7.88
C ASP A 328 -20.42 -22.33 -8.63
N ASN A 329 -19.25 -22.54 -8.00
CA ASN A 329 -17.98 -22.20 -8.63
C ASN A 329 -17.82 -22.94 -9.95
N HIS A 330 -18.49 -24.08 -10.13
CA HIS A 330 -18.59 -24.76 -11.42
C HIS A 330 -19.46 -23.99 -12.42
N GLU A 331 -20.52 -23.30 -12.03
CA GLU A 331 -21.37 -22.52 -12.93
C GLU A 331 -20.73 -21.21 -13.39
N ILE A 332 -20.21 -20.35 -12.50
CA ILE A 332 -19.48 -19.13 -12.93
C ILE A 332 -18.29 -19.54 -13.80
N LYS A 333 -17.55 -20.59 -13.40
CA LYS A 333 -16.44 -21.11 -14.18
C LYS A 333 -16.93 -21.62 -15.53
N ALA A 334 -17.96 -22.45 -15.60
CA ALA A 334 -18.47 -22.98 -16.86
C ALA A 334 -18.97 -21.87 -17.77
N GLU A 335 -19.68 -20.88 -17.24
CA GLU A 335 -20.16 -19.73 -18.02
C GLU A 335 -19.00 -18.86 -18.51
N ALA A 336 -18.07 -18.49 -17.64
CA ALA A 336 -16.87 -17.76 -18.05
C ALA A 336 -16.06 -18.50 -19.12
N MET A 337 -15.86 -19.81 -18.95
CA MET A 337 -15.14 -20.66 -19.91
C MET A 337 -15.89 -20.80 -21.23
N ARG A 338 -17.23 -20.94 -21.20
CA ARG A 338 -18.10 -20.94 -22.38
C ARG A 338 -18.07 -19.58 -23.09
N LEU A 339 -18.05 -18.47 -22.34
CA LEU A 339 -17.92 -17.13 -22.87
C LEU A 339 -16.56 -16.94 -23.56
N LEU A 340 -15.45 -17.30 -22.92
CA LEU A 340 -14.12 -17.27 -23.55
C LEU A 340 -14.11 -18.06 -24.87
N GLN A 341 -14.62 -19.29 -24.86
CA GLN A 341 -14.69 -20.14 -26.05
C GLN A 341 -15.56 -19.53 -27.16
N LYS A 342 -16.69 -18.88 -26.81
CA LYS A 342 -17.55 -18.15 -27.76
C LYS A 342 -16.84 -16.97 -28.43
N HIS A 343 -15.87 -16.35 -27.75
CA HIS A 343 -15.07 -15.23 -28.28
C HIS A 343 -13.71 -15.68 -28.85
N GLY A 344 -13.53 -16.98 -29.12
CA GLY A 344 -12.34 -17.51 -29.79
C GLY A 344 -11.11 -17.71 -28.90
N ILE A 345 -11.22 -17.48 -27.59
CA ILE A 345 -10.16 -17.78 -26.63
C ILE A 345 -10.21 -19.29 -26.33
N GLN A 346 -9.08 -19.99 -26.48
CA GLN A 346 -9.00 -21.42 -26.23
C GLN A 346 -9.09 -21.71 -24.73
N VAL A 347 -9.73 -22.84 -24.37
CA VAL A 347 -10.03 -23.23 -23.00
C VAL A 347 -9.84 -24.74 -22.80
N GLU A 348 -9.23 -25.11 -21.68
CA GLU A 348 -9.09 -26.49 -21.20
C GLU A 348 -9.37 -26.54 -19.69
N ASP A 349 -10.39 -27.29 -19.26
CA ASP A 349 -10.87 -27.45 -17.87
C ASP A 349 -11.12 -26.17 -17.06
N ALA A 350 -10.04 -25.56 -16.54
CA ALA A 350 -10.01 -24.37 -15.68
C ALA A 350 -9.02 -23.31 -16.19
N SER A 351 -8.41 -23.58 -17.34
CA SER A 351 -7.32 -22.82 -17.93
C SER A 351 -7.77 -22.26 -19.27
N TYR A 352 -7.24 -21.09 -19.60
CA TYR A 352 -7.51 -20.42 -20.87
C TYR A 352 -6.20 -19.92 -21.48
N CYS A 353 -6.07 -20.00 -22.79
CA CYS A 353 -4.86 -19.57 -23.50
C CYS A 353 -5.05 -18.15 -24.06
N VAL A 354 -4.22 -17.21 -23.60
CA VAL A 354 -4.25 -15.82 -24.08
C VAL A 354 -3.37 -15.57 -25.30
N GLY A 355 -2.50 -16.52 -25.67
CA GLY A 355 -1.61 -16.41 -26.82
C GLY A 355 -0.41 -17.36 -26.74
N THR A 356 0.45 -17.35 -27.75
CA THR A 356 1.59 -18.24 -27.89
C THR A 356 2.88 -17.43 -27.99
N TYR A 357 3.85 -17.68 -27.13
CA TYR A 357 5.14 -17.03 -27.16
C TYR A 357 6.18 -17.92 -27.86
N ASP A 358 6.81 -17.39 -28.91
CA ASP A 358 8.00 -17.99 -29.51
C ASP A 358 9.22 -17.54 -28.69
N ASN A 359 9.87 -18.49 -28.01
CA ASN A 359 11.05 -18.22 -27.20
C ASN A 359 12.33 -18.05 -28.02
N ASP A 360 12.35 -18.48 -29.29
CA ASP A 360 13.53 -18.41 -30.15
C ASP A 360 13.59 -17.05 -30.87
N SER A 361 12.43 -16.47 -31.22
CA SER A 361 12.31 -15.08 -31.71
C SER A 361 12.00 -14.05 -30.63
N GLU A 362 11.68 -14.49 -29.41
CA GLU A 362 11.21 -13.68 -28.27
C GLU A 362 9.97 -12.82 -28.58
N THR A 363 8.98 -13.36 -29.32
CA THR A 363 7.76 -12.63 -29.71
C THR A 363 6.49 -13.47 -29.59
N PHE A 364 5.35 -12.81 -29.37
CA PHE A 364 4.03 -13.47 -29.48
C PHE A 364 3.69 -13.78 -30.95
N ILE A 365 3.30 -15.02 -31.24
CA ILE A 365 3.06 -15.54 -32.60
C ILE A 365 1.84 -14.88 -33.24
N GLU A 366 0.77 -14.68 -32.47
CA GLU A 366 -0.42 -13.93 -32.91
C GLU A 366 -0.25 -12.40 -32.76
N GLY A 367 0.92 -11.95 -32.30
CA GLY A 367 1.26 -10.55 -32.07
C GLY A 367 0.82 -10.03 -30.70
N ALA A 368 1.66 -9.20 -30.09
CA ALA A 368 1.42 -8.63 -28.75
C ALA A 368 0.10 -7.84 -28.64
N HIS A 369 -0.40 -7.30 -29.76
CA HIS A 369 -1.71 -6.66 -29.86
C HIS A 369 -2.85 -7.64 -29.54
N GLN A 370 -2.91 -8.76 -30.25
CA GLN A 370 -3.94 -9.78 -30.06
C GLN A 370 -3.87 -10.40 -28.66
N VAL A 371 -2.67 -10.66 -28.14
CA VAL A 371 -2.50 -11.20 -26.77
C VAL A 371 -3.00 -10.22 -25.72
N LYS A 372 -2.68 -8.94 -25.84
CA LYS A 372 -3.19 -7.91 -24.92
C LYS A 372 -4.71 -7.75 -25.04
N LYS A 373 -5.27 -7.83 -26.25
CA LYS A 373 -6.71 -7.86 -26.47
C LYS A 373 -7.35 -9.06 -25.77
N ASN A 374 -6.80 -10.27 -25.95
CA ASN A 374 -7.27 -11.49 -25.28
C ASN A 374 -7.25 -11.35 -23.75
N PHE A 375 -6.24 -10.68 -23.17
CA PHE A 375 -6.22 -10.37 -21.74
C PHE A 375 -7.36 -9.43 -21.31
N ILE A 376 -7.61 -8.34 -22.05
CA ILE A 376 -8.70 -7.39 -21.77
C ILE A 376 -10.06 -8.09 -21.92
N ASP A 377 -10.28 -8.80 -23.02
CA ASP A 377 -11.51 -9.54 -23.31
C ASP A 377 -11.77 -10.59 -22.23
N ALA A 378 -10.76 -11.38 -21.84
CA ALA A 378 -10.90 -12.34 -20.76
C ALA A 378 -11.23 -11.68 -19.42
N ALA A 379 -10.58 -10.56 -19.07
CA ALA A 379 -10.86 -9.83 -17.83
C ALA A 379 -12.30 -9.26 -17.79
N LEU A 380 -12.81 -8.78 -18.93
CA LEU A 380 -14.18 -8.29 -19.07
C LEU A 380 -15.20 -9.42 -19.01
N LEU A 381 -14.95 -10.54 -19.68
CA LEU A 381 -15.82 -11.72 -19.64
C LEU A 381 -15.83 -12.37 -18.24
N PHE A 382 -14.73 -12.34 -17.48
CA PHE A 382 -14.72 -12.73 -16.07
C PHE A 382 -15.52 -11.77 -15.20
N ALA A 383 -15.39 -10.46 -15.41
CA ALA A 383 -16.18 -9.46 -14.69
C ALA A 383 -17.69 -9.57 -15.00
N HIS A 384 -18.04 -10.00 -16.21
CA HIS A 384 -19.40 -10.27 -16.66
C HIS A 384 -19.98 -11.57 -16.08
N ALA A 385 -19.26 -12.69 -16.17
CA ALA A 385 -19.67 -13.95 -15.57
C ALA A 385 -19.84 -13.86 -14.05
N ARG A 386 -19.06 -13.00 -13.38
CA ARG A 386 -19.19 -12.67 -11.95
C ARG A 386 -20.26 -11.62 -11.62
N LYS A 387 -20.97 -11.09 -12.62
CA LYS A 387 -21.97 -10.00 -12.49
C LYS A 387 -21.44 -8.71 -11.84
N THR A 388 -20.12 -8.50 -11.83
CA THR A 388 -19.48 -7.26 -11.35
C THR A 388 -19.49 -6.13 -12.39
N VAL A 389 -19.63 -6.48 -13.67
CA VAL A 389 -19.86 -5.55 -14.78
C VAL A 389 -20.86 -6.19 -15.73
N GLU A 390 -21.95 -5.49 -16.07
CA GLU A 390 -22.90 -5.98 -17.06
C GLU A 390 -22.55 -5.42 -18.44
N LEU A 391 -22.33 -6.31 -19.42
CA LEU A 391 -22.03 -5.97 -20.80
C LEU A 391 -23.32 -6.13 -21.63
N PRO A 392 -23.80 -5.09 -22.35
CA PRO A 392 -24.97 -5.18 -23.22
C PRO A 392 -24.87 -6.30 -24.27
N SER A 393 -25.97 -6.99 -24.59
CA SER A 393 -25.98 -8.04 -25.62
C SER A 393 -27.07 -7.81 -26.68
N ASP A 394 -26.91 -8.43 -27.86
CA ASP A 394 -27.82 -8.23 -29.00
C ASP A 394 -29.10 -9.07 -28.97
N SER A 395 -29.25 -9.98 -28.01
CA SER A 395 -30.44 -10.82 -27.89
C SER A 395 -31.57 -10.10 -27.16
N VAL A 396 -32.34 -9.29 -27.88
CA VAL A 396 -33.64 -8.79 -27.41
C VAL A 396 -34.77 -9.57 -28.08
N ASN A 397 -35.31 -10.58 -27.37
CA ASN A 397 -36.75 -10.86 -27.33
C ASN A 397 -37.12 -12.02 -26.38
N ASN A 398 -37.97 -11.69 -25.40
CA ASN A 398 -39.09 -12.51 -24.90
C ASN A 398 -38.81 -13.95 -24.45
N GLU A 399 -38.23 -14.08 -23.25
CA GLU A 399 -38.89 -14.92 -22.23
C GLU A 399 -39.21 -14.06 -21.01
N LEU A 400 -40.51 -14.11 -20.66
CA LEU A 400 -41.22 -13.57 -19.50
C LEU A 400 -40.44 -12.83 -18.40
N GLU A 401 -40.99 -11.68 -18.01
CA GLU A 401 -40.91 -11.18 -16.63
C GLU A 401 -41.48 -12.24 -15.69
N MET A 402 -40.62 -13.16 -15.23
CA MET A 402 -40.81 -13.83 -13.96
C MET A 402 -40.08 -13.01 -12.91
N GLU A 403 -40.86 -12.35 -12.06
CA GLU A 403 -40.41 -11.87 -10.75
C GLU A 403 -40.05 -13.10 -9.89
N GLY A 404 -38.88 -13.66 -10.16
CA GLY A 404 -38.21 -14.65 -9.34
C GLY A 404 -37.46 -13.93 -8.23
N GLU A 405 -37.70 -14.35 -6.99
CA GLU A 405 -37.10 -13.76 -5.80
C GLU A 405 -35.57 -13.69 -5.92
N ILE A 406 -34.99 -12.55 -5.56
CA ILE A 406 -33.54 -12.45 -5.32
C ILE A 406 -33.25 -13.16 -3.99
N GLU A 407 -33.20 -14.49 -4.04
CA GLU A 407 -32.47 -15.27 -3.06
C GLU A 407 -30.99 -14.92 -3.15
N LEU A 408 -30.39 -14.62 -1.99
CA LEU A 408 -28.95 -14.44 -1.91
C LEU A 408 -28.36 -15.83 -1.72
N SER A 409 -27.57 -16.24 -2.69
CA SER A 409 -26.37 -17.04 -2.49
C SER A 409 -25.19 -16.10 -2.81
N GLU A 410 -24.09 -15.99 -2.08
CA GLU A 410 -23.47 -16.68 -0.91
C GLU A 410 -21.98 -16.20 -0.72
N THR A 411 -21.43 -15.30 -1.58
CA THR A 411 -20.15 -14.51 -1.49
C THR A 411 -18.81 -15.29 -1.59
N GLU A 412 -17.62 -14.74 -1.89
CA GLU A 412 -16.33 -15.49 -1.67
C GLU A 412 -16.18 -15.92 -0.18
N THR A 413 -15.50 -17.04 0.21
CA THR A 413 -15.46 -17.59 1.61
C THR A 413 -14.64 -16.72 2.57
N LEU A 414 -15.15 -15.51 2.77
CA LEU A 414 -14.82 -14.56 3.79
C LEU A 414 -15.37 -15.13 5.12
N GLU A 415 -14.61 -16.06 5.68
CA GLU A 415 -14.83 -16.55 7.04
C GLU A 415 -14.49 -15.43 8.03
N PRO A 416 -15.44 -14.99 8.88
CA PRO A 416 -15.19 -13.93 9.84
C PRO A 416 -14.27 -14.42 10.96
N ASN A 417 -13.22 -13.65 11.22
CA ASN A 417 -12.23 -13.94 12.24
C ASN A 417 -12.14 -12.80 13.27
N PHE A 418 -12.88 -12.96 14.37
CA PHE A 418 -12.85 -12.02 15.50
C PHE A 418 -11.61 -12.15 16.41
N ARG A 419 -10.51 -12.77 15.97
CA ARG A 419 -9.27 -12.78 16.75
C ARG A 419 -8.62 -11.41 16.76
N PHE A 420 -8.72 -10.73 17.91
CA PHE A 420 -8.15 -9.40 18.13
C PHE A 420 -6.69 -9.25 17.66
N THR A 421 -5.84 -10.28 17.81
CA THR A 421 -4.44 -10.23 17.34
C THR A 421 -4.34 -10.07 15.83
N GLU A 422 -5.12 -10.83 15.07
CA GLU A 422 -5.08 -10.82 13.61
C GLU A 422 -5.69 -9.51 13.06
N ILE A 423 -6.81 -9.07 13.66
CA ILE A 423 -7.43 -7.76 13.38
C ILE A 423 -6.45 -6.60 13.66
N HIS A 424 -5.82 -6.60 14.84
CA HIS A 424 -4.85 -5.58 15.25
C HIS A 424 -3.67 -5.52 14.28
N ASP A 425 -3.09 -6.66 13.93
CA ASP A 425 -1.92 -6.72 13.05
C ASP A 425 -2.27 -6.23 11.64
N MET A 426 -3.47 -6.51 11.13
CA MET A 426 -3.92 -5.94 9.85
C MET A 426 -4.11 -4.41 9.90
N ILE A 427 -4.64 -3.88 11.01
CA ILE A 427 -4.84 -2.43 11.18
C ILE A 427 -3.49 -1.70 11.32
N ASP A 428 -2.54 -2.25 12.07
CA ASP A 428 -1.20 -1.66 12.26
C ASP A 428 -0.35 -1.66 10.97
N ASN A 429 -0.50 -2.72 10.16
CA ASN A 429 0.09 -2.81 8.81
C ASN A 429 -0.57 -1.88 7.78
N SER A 430 -1.67 -1.20 8.11
CA SER A 430 -2.32 -0.24 7.20
C SER A 430 -1.56 1.10 7.13
N GLN A 431 -1.97 1.97 6.20
CA GLN A 431 -1.46 3.34 6.11
C GLN A 431 -1.92 4.26 7.24
N PHE A 432 -2.89 3.84 8.06
CA PHE A 432 -3.45 4.64 9.15
C PHE A 432 -2.77 4.31 10.48
N THR A 433 -2.79 5.26 11.41
CA THR A 433 -2.23 5.08 12.76
C THR A 433 -3.36 5.12 13.78
N PHE A 434 -3.63 3.98 14.42
CA PHE A 434 -4.56 3.87 15.55
C PHE A 434 -3.85 3.17 16.71
N SER A 435 -4.06 3.67 17.93
CA SER A 435 -3.45 3.06 19.11
C SER A 435 -4.09 1.70 19.41
N LYS A 436 -3.28 0.77 19.94
CA LYS A 436 -3.74 -0.57 20.32
C LYS A 436 -4.91 -0.55 21.32
N SER A 437 -4.98 0.48 22.17
CA SER A 437 -6.13 0.69 23.08
C SER A 437 -7.41 0.99 22.30
N ILE A 438 -7.41 1.96 21.36
CA ILE A 438 -8.59 2.29 20.55
C ILE A 438 -9.10 1.06 19.79
N VAL A 439 -8.21 0.32 19.12
CA VAL A 439 -8.60 -0.89 18.35
C VAL A 439 -9.15 -1.99 19.28
N ARG A 440 -8.54 -2.19 20.45
CA ARG A 440 -9.00 -3.17 21.45
C ARG A 440 -10.35 -2.80 22.04
N ASP A 441 -10.52 -1.54 22.40
CA ASP A 441 -11.73 -1.09 23.06
C ASP A 441 -12.90 -1.08 22.06
N LEU A 442 -12.64 -0.82 20.76
CA LEU A 442 -13.63 -0.99 19.68
C LEU A 442 -13.98 -2.47 19.49
N HIS A 443 -12.98 -3.35 19.46
CA HIS A 443 -13.19 -4.79 19.40
C HIS A 443 -14.09 -5.27 20.55
N LEU A 444 -13.77 -4.92 21.79
CA LEU A 444 -14.54 -5.29 22.97
C LEU A 444 -15.95 -4.70 22.95
N ASN A 445 -16.13 -3.43 22.58
CA ASN A 445 -17.45 -2.81 22.47
C ASN A 445 -18.33 -3.48 21.40
N LEU A 446 -17.72 -4.07 20.37
CA LEU A 446 -18.42 -4.85 19.36
C LEU A 446 -18.66 -6.31 19.78
N THR A 447 -17.77 -6.95 20.55
CA THR A 447 -17.86 -8.41 20.83
C THR A 447 -18.29 -8.79 22.25
N ALA A 448 -18.49 -7.84 23.17
CA ALA A 448 -18.80 -8.14 24.58
C ALA A 448 -20.26 -8.51 24.87
N LEU A 449 -21.19 -8.29 23.93
CA LEU A 449 -22.62 -8.62 24.04
C LEU A 449 -23.01 -9.51 22.86
N ASP A 450 -23.86 -10.51 23.07
CA ASP A 450 -24.22 -11.51 22.03
C ASP A 450 -25.30 -11.03 21.03
N ASP A 451 -26.06 -9.98 21.37
CA ASP A 451 -27.25 -9.54 20.61
C ASP A 451 -27.39 -8.00 20.48
N LYS A 452 -26.38 -7.24 20.92
CA LYS A 452 -26.41 -5.77 20.97
C LYS A 452 -25.05 -5.17 20.60
N HIS A 453 -24.75 -5.16 19.31
CA HIS A 453 -23.52 -4.61 18.76
C HIS A 453 -23.75 -3.18 18.23
N PHE A 454 -23.82 -2.18 19.13
CA PHE A 454 -23.99 -0.78 18.73
C PHE A 454 -22.92 0.11 19.37
N VAL A 455 -22.08 0.72 18.53
CA VAL A 455 -20.95 1.57 18.95
C VAL A 455 -20.98 2.91 18.23
N ILE A 456 -20.83 4.00 18.97
CA ILE A 456 -20.77 5.37 18.46
C ILE A 456 -19.35 5.90 18.64
N LEU A 457 -18.73 6.32 17.54
CA LEU A 457 -17.40 6.92 17.46
C LEU A 457 -17.59 8.44 17.39
N SER A 458 -17.28 9.13 18.48
CA SER A 458 -17.32 10.60 18.60
C SER A 458 -15.92 11.19 18.50
N GLY A 459 -15.78 12.39 17.98
CA GLY A 459 -14.51 13.12 17.92
C GLY A 459 -14.52 14.25 16.91
N ILE A 460 -13.43 15.01 16.82
CA ILE A 460 -13.26 16.06 15.81
C ILE A 460 -13.26 15.47 14.37
N SER A 461 -13.55 16.29 13.37
CA SER A 461 -13.44 15.88 11.96
C SER A 461 -11.97 15.59 11.57
N GLY A 462 -11.75 14.52 10.80
CA GLY A 462 -10.43 14.16 10.27
C GLY A 462 -9.54 13.24 11.13
N THR A 463 -10.04 12.68 12.24
CA THR A 463 -9.33 11.69 13.08
C THR A 463 -9.42 10.24 12.57
N GLY A 464 -10.16 9.99 11.49
CA GLY A 464 -10.23 8.67 10.85
C GLY A 464 -11.33 7.73 11.36
N LYS A 465 -12.34 8.24 12.09
CA LYS A 465 -13.49 7.47 12.62
C LYS A 465 -14.09 6.47 11.59
N THR A 466 -14.51 6.97 10.43
CA THR A 466 -15.04 6.19 9.30
C THR A 466 -14.05 5.14 8.78
N GLN A 467 -12.75 5.45 8.81
CA GLN A 467 -11.68 4.55 8.36
C GLN A 467 -11.37 3.46 9.36
N LEU A 468 -11.42 3.74 10.67
CA LEU A 468 -11.30 2.72 11.71
C LEU A 468 -12.42 1.68 11.58
N CYS A 469 -13.66 2.13 11.34
CA CYS A 469 -14.80 1.25 11.09
C CYS A 469 -14.57 0.35 9.86
N ARG A 470 -14.15 0.93 8.72
CA ARG A 470 -13.84 0.18 7.49
C ARG A 470 -12.69 -0.81 7.70
N LEU A 471 -11.58 -0.37 8.29
CA LEU A 471 -10.43 -1.21 8.57
C LEU A 471 -10.77 -2.38 9.48
N TYR A 472 -11.56 -2.14 10.53
CA TYR A 472 -12.01 -3.20 11.44
C TYR A 472 -12.88 -4.22 10.72
N ALA A 473 -13.91 -3.77 9.97
CA ALA A 473 -14.79 -4.66 9.23
C ALA A 473 -14.04 -5.45 8.14
N ASN A 474 -13.09 -4.83 7.44
CA ASN A 474 -12.25 -5.51 6.45
C ASN A 474 -11.30 -6.52 7.12
N ALA A 475 -10.67 -6.15 8.24
CA ALA A 475 -9.75 -7.03 8.96
C ALA A 475 -10.45 -8.26 9.58
N VAL A 476 -11.71 -8.14 10.01
CA VAL A 476 -12.53 -9.30 10.42
C VAL A 476 -12.65 -10.32 9.28
N TYR A 477 -12.65 -9.89 8.02
CA TYR A 477 -12.74 -10.77 6.84
C TYR A 477 -11.41 -11.00 6.11
N GLY A 478 -10.27 -10.61 6.70
CA GLY A 478 -8.95 -10.79 6.07
C GLY A 478 -8.70 -9.91 4.84
N LEU A 479 -9.52 -8.88 4.63
CA LEU A 479 -9.47 -7.97 3.49
C LEU A 479 -8.53 -6.77 3.73
N GLU A 480 -7.86 -6.31 2.67
CA GLU A 480 -7.06 -5.08 2.74
C GLU A 480 -7.95 -3.83 2.77
N TYR A 481 -7.40 -2.67 3.16
CA TYR A 481 -8.14 -1.41 3.28
C TYR A 481 -8.89 -0.99 2.01
N GLU A 482 -8.27 -1.19 0.84
CA GLU A 482 -8.81 -0.82 -0.47
C GLU A 482 -9.79 -1.86 -1.05
N SER A 483 -9.92 -3.02 -0.42
CA SER A 483 -10.84 -4.07 -0.86
C SER A 483 -12.30 -3.70 -0.58
N GLU A 484 -13.19 -3.99 -1.52
CA GLU A 484 -14.62 -3.98 -1.24
C GLU A 484 -14.97 -5.14 -0.30
N ASN A 485 -15.81 -4.83 0.68
CA ASN A 485 -16.26 -5.77 1.69
C ASN A 485 -17.79 -5.85 1.59
N PRO A 486 -18.37 -6.96 1.08
CA PRO A 486 -19.81 -7.08 0.87
C PRO A 486 -20.60 -7.10 2.19
N TYR A 487 -19.93 -7.27 3.32
CA TYR A 487 -20.48 -7.25 4.66
C TYR A 487 -20.28 -5.91 5.39
N PHE A 488 -19.85 -4.85 4.69
CA PHE A 488 -19.68 -3.52 5.26
C PHE A 488 -20.30 -2.41 4.39
N SER A 489 -21.41 -1.84 4.86
CA SER A 489 -22.12 -0.75 4.19
C SER A 489 -21.94 0.58 4.93
N ILE A 490 -21.50 1.62 4.21
CA ILE A 490 -21.50 3.00 4.72
C ILE A 490 -22.77 3.69 4.24
N ILE A 491 -23.55 4.20 5.18
CA ILE A 491 -24.82 4.88 4.95
C ILE A 491 -24.68 6.31 5.50
N PRO A 492 -24.48 7.34 4.64
CA PRO A 492 -24.45 8.72 5.09
C PRO A 492 -25.85 9.17 5.51
N VAL A 493 -25.98 9.62 6.75
CA VAL A 493 -27.25 10.14 7.28
C VAL A 493 -27.57 11.48 6.64
N ARG A 494 -28.85 11.75 6.36
CA ARG A 494 -29.29 12.99 5.73
C ARG A 494 -30.14 13.84 6.69
N PRO A 495 -30.08 15.19 6.62
CA PRO A 495 -30.83 16.07 7.53
C PRO A 495 -32.36 15.94 7.44
N ASP A 496 -32.90 15.40 6.34
CA ASP A 496 -34.33 15.18 6.11
C ASP A 496 -34.89 13.90 6.77
N TRP A 497 -34.06 13.12 7.48
CA TRP A 497 -34.47 11.89 8.14
C TRP A 497 -35.28 12.16 9.42
N THR A 498 -36.61 12.23 9.28
CA THR A 498 -37.54 12.55 10.37
C THR A 498 -38.18 11.35 11.07
N ASP A 499 -38.09 10.15 10.49
CA ASP A 499 -38.70 8.93 11.03
C ASP A 499 -38.02 7.64 10.52
N ALA A 500 -38.50 6.50 11.00
CA ALA A 500 -37.93 5.18 10.73
C ALA A 500 -38.00 4.73 9.26
N SER A 501 -38.81 5.36 8.41
CA SER A 501 -38.88 5.02 6.97
C SER A 501 -37.58 5.30 6.23
N SER A 502 -36.73 6.18 6.76
CA SER A 502 -35.38 6.44 6.24
C SER A 502 -34.42 5.24 6.39
N LEU A 503 -34.69 4.36 7.38
CA LEU A 503 -33.92 3.13 7.60
C LEU A 503 -34.66 1.87 7.16
N PHE A 504 -35.97 1.80 7.33
CA PHE A 504 -36.75 0.59 7.02
C PHE A 504 -37.52 0.65 5.71
N GLY A 505 -37.53 1.80 5.02
CA GLY A 505 -38.26 2.00 3.78
C GLY A 505 -39.74 2.32 4.00
N TYR A 506 -40.48 2.39 2.90
CA TYR A 506 -41.92 2.66 2.88
C TYR A 506 -42.55 2.14 1.58
N TYR A 507 -43.87 1.95 1.59
CA TYR A 507 -44.62 1.66 0.37
C TYR A 507 -44.87 2.94 -0.43
N SER A 508 -44.32 3.04 -1.64
CA SER A 508 -44.59 4.15 -2.56
C SER A 508 -45.87 3.86 -3.33
N SER A 509 -46.94 4.60 -3.04
CA SER A 509 -48.21 4.52 -3.77
C SER A 509 -48.10 5.04 -5.22
N PHE A 510 -47.08 5.83 -5.52
CA PHE A 510 -46.76 6.30 -6.87
C PHE A 510 -46.09 5.20 -7.70
N GLU A 511 -45.09 4.52 -7.13
CA GLU A 511 -44.35 3.44 -7.81
C GLU A 511 -45.01 2.06 -7.63
N LYS A 512 -46.04 1.96 -6.79
CA LYS A 512 -46.78 0.73 -6.41
C LYS A 512 -45.88 -0.40 -5.90
N ARG A 513 -44.79 -0.06 -5.20
CA ARG A 513 -43.82 -1.01 -4.67
C ARG A 513 -43.24 -0.53 -3.34
N TYR A 514 -42.64 -1.45 -2.59
CA TYR A 514 -41.88 -1.10 -1.40
C TYR A 514 -40.51 -0.54 -1.77
N VAL A 515 -40.20 0.67 -1.29
CA VAL A 515 -38.91 1.33 -1.51
C VAL A 515 -37.93 0.86 -0.43
N LYS A 516 -37.10 -0.13 -0.77
CA LYS A 516 -36.07 -0.66 0.14
C LYS A 516 -34.88 0.29 0.24
N THR A 517 -34.62 0.75 1.45
CA THR A 517 -33.41 1.47 1.86
C THR A 517 -32.19 0.55 1.89
N GLU A 518 -30.98 1.11 1.87
CA GLU A 518 -29.75 0.32 2.00
C GLU A 518 -29.67 -0.40 3.35
N PHE A 519 -30.09 0.26 4.42
CA PHE A 519 -30.16 -0.33 5.76
C PHE A 519 -31.08 -1.57 5.76
N LEU A 520 -32.31 -1.49 5.22
CA LEU A 520 -33.21 -2.65 5.14
C LEU A 520 -32.57 -3.81 4.36
N LYS A 521 -31.93 -3.54 3.22
CA LYS A 521 -31.25 -4.59 2.43
C LYS A 521 -30.21 -5.33 3.27
N VAL A 522 -29.35 -4.61 4.01
CA VAL A 522 -28.32 -5.24 4.85
C VAL A 522 -28.95 -6.09 5.96
N ILE A 523 -30.03 -5.64 6.60
CA ILE A 523 -30.75 -6.45 7.61
C ILE A 523 -31.38 -7.71 6.97
N LEU A 524 -31.97 -7.59 5.77
CA LEU A 524 -32.53 -8.74 5.04
C LEU A 524 -31.44 -9.74 4.63
N ASN A 525 -30.24 -9.28 4.27
CA ASN A 525 -29.10 -10.14 3.95
C ASN A 525 -28.57 -10.84 5.22
N ALA A 526 -28.41 -10.09 6.32
CA ALA A 526 -27.98 -10.63 7.61
C ALA A 526 -28.94 -11.69 8.19
N LEU A 527 -30.24 -11.57 7.88
CA LEU A 527 -31.25 -12.57 8.23
C LEU A 527 -31.08 -13.90 7.47
N LYS A 528 -30.54 -13.88 6.24
CA LYS A 528 -30.21 -15.06 5.43
C LYS A 528 -28.86 -15.65 5.85
N GLU A 529 -27.82 -14.83 5.95
CA GLU A 529 -26.45 -15.26 6.28
C GLU A 529 -26.10 -15.07 7.78
N ARG A 530 -26.83 -15.76 8.66
CA ARG A 530 -26.77 -15.53 10.14
C ARG A 530 -25.41 -15.78 10.81
N GLU A 531 -24.57 -16.62 10.22
CA GLU A 531 -23.23 -16.92 10.77
C GLU A 531 -22.19 -15.83 10.44
N LYS A 532 -22.51 -14.87 9.54
CA LYS A 532 -21.56 -13.85 9.06
C LYS A 532 -21.91 -12.46 9.61
N PRO A 533 -20.97 -11.74 10.26
CA PRO A 533 -21.20 -10.41 10.82
C PRO A 533 -21.39 -9.35 9.72
N HIS A 534 -22.53 -8.68 9.73
CA HIS A 534 -22.86 -7.57 8.82
C HIS A 534 -22.66 -6.23 9.54
N PHE A 535 -21.74 -5.41 9.04
CA PHE A 535 -21.38 -4.12 9.60
C PHE A 535 -22.08 -2.98 8.86
N ILE A 536 -22.79 -2.12 9.59
CA ILE A 536 -23.45 -0.92 9.06
C ILE A 536 -22.82 0.30 9.72
N LEU A 537 -22.26 1.19 8.92
CA LEU A 537 -21.77 2.49 9.39
C LEU A 537 -22.77 3.60 9.05
N LEU A 538 -23.41 4.18 10.07
CA LEU A 538 -24.15 5.43 9.96
C LEU A 538 -23.16 6.61 10.06
N ASP A 539 -22.76 7.15 8.92
CA ASP A 539 -21.78 8.25 8.87
C ASP A 539 -22.47 9.59 9.13
N GLU A 540 -21.87 10.42 9.99
CA GLU A 540 -22.40 11.71 10.47
C GLU A 540 -23.82 11.61 11.03
N MET A 541 -24.03 10.62 11.90
CA MET A 541 -25.36 10.19 12.36
C MET A 541 -26.17 11.28 13.08
N ASN A 542 -25.49 12.31 13.59
CA ASN A 542 -26.03 13.49 14.27
C ASN A 542 -26.53 14.61 13.32
N LEU A 543 -26.43 14.44 12.00
CA LEU A 543 -27.04 15.35 11.01
C LEU A 543 -28.58 15.37 11.11
N ALA A 544 -29.18 14.27 11.59
CA ALA A 544 -30.59 14.18 11.93
C ALA A 544 -30.78 13.72 13.38
N ARG A 545 -32.00 13.84 13.92
CA ARG A 545 -32.31 13.37 15.27
C ARG A 545 -32.30 11.84 15.32
N VAL A 546 -31.21 11.27 15.84
CA VAL A 546 -30.99 9.82 15.92
C VAL A 546 -32.19 9.09 16.54
N GLU A 547 -32.77 9.62 17.62
CA GLU A 547 -33.92 8.97 18.28
C GLU A 547 -35.20 8.92 17.44
N TYR A 548 -35.30 9.61 16.30
CA TYR A 548 -36.46 9.56 15.43
C TYR A 548 -36.29 8.48 14.35
N TYR A 549 -35.22 8.54 13.56
CA TYR A 549 -35.01 7.58 12.47
C TYR A 549 -34.53 6.20 12.95
N LEU A 550 -33.84 6.12 14.09
CA LEU A 550 -33.38 4.86 14.70
C LEU A 550 -34.38 4.30 15.74
N SER A 551 -35.53 4.95 15.94
CA SER A 551 -36.53 4.62 16.97
C SER A 551 -36.95 3.15 16.98
N ASP A 552 -37.41 2.63 15.84
CA ASP A 552 -37.90 1.26 15.71
C ASP A 552 -36.78 0.22 15.88
N TYR A 553 -35.57 0.52 15.40
CA TYR A 553 -34.40 -0.33 15.63
C TYR A 553 -34.07 -0.46 17.13
N LEU A 554 -33.99 0.68 17.83
CA LEU A 554 -33.68 0.70 19.28
C LEU A 554 -34.75 -0.02 20.10
N SER A 555 -36.02 0.14 19.71
CA SER A 555 -37.17 -0.54 20.33
C SER A 555 -37.15 -2.06 20.07
N ALA A 556 -36.79 -2.48 18.86
CA ALA A 556 -36.71 -3.89 18.47
C ALA A 556 -35.58 -4.62 19.20
N VAL A 557 -34.38 -4.05 19.25
CA VAL A 557 -33.22 -4.64 19.96
C VAL A 557 -33.50 -4.79 21.46
N GLU A 558 -34.11 -3.78 22.09
CA GLU A 558 -34.39 -3.82 23.53
C GLU A 558 -35.57 -4.75 23.90
N SER A 559 -36.65 -4.73 23.11
CA SER A 559 -37.86 -5.51 23.43
C SER A 559 -37.91 -6.89 22.77
N ARG A 560 -36.95 -7.19 21.88
CA ARG A 560 -36.89 -8.38 21.00
C ARG A 560 -38.18 -8.60 20.20
N LYS A 561 -38.87 -7.51 19.84
CA LYS A 561 -40.09 -7.52 19.02
C LYS A 561 -39.76 -7.23 17.56
N GLU A 562 -40.59 -7.79 16.69
CA GLU A 562 -40.52 -7.54 15.25
C GLU A 562 -41.04 -6.13 14.91
N ILE A 563 -40.34 -5.44 14.00
CA ILE A 563 -40.71 -4.14 13.43
C ILE A 563 -41.75 -4.37 12.33
N PRO A 564 -42.95 -3.75 12.37
CA PRO A 564 -43.93 -3.88 11.29
C PRO A 564 -43.52 -3.02 10.08
N LEU A 565 -43.46 -3.63 8.88
CA LEU A 565 -43.06 -2.94 7.65
C LEU A 565 -44.24 -2.58 6.72
N HIS A 566 -45.13 -3.54 6.45
CA HIS A 566 -46.35 -3.35 5.65
C HIS A 566 -47.42 -4.40 5.97
N GLN A 567 -48.65 -4.13 5.53
CA GLN A 567 -49.78 -5.08 5.61
C GLN A 567 -50.30 -5.51 4.23
N ASP A 568 -49.68 -5.05 3.14
CA ASP A 568 -50.09 -5.40 1.78
C ASP A 568 -49.59 -6.79 1.39
N GLU A 569 -50.51 -7.70 1.05
CA GLU A 569 -50.24 -9.09 0.67
C GLU A 569 -49.63 -9.23 -0.74
N HIS A 570 -49.65 -8.17 -1.56
CA HIS A 570 -49.07 -8.18 -2.91
C HIS A 570 -47.54 -7.95 -2.91
N ILE A 571 -46.96 -7.61 -1.75
CA ILE A 571 -45.52 -7.37 -1.59
C ILE A 571 -44.90 -8.65 -0.99
N THR A 572 -44.23 -9.43 -1.83
CA THR A 572 -43.58 -10.70 -1.43
C THR A 572 -42.09 -10.52 -1.10
N ASP A 573 -41.46 -9.48 -1.66
CA ASP A 573 -40.01 -9.27 -1.63
C ASP A 573 -39.50 -8.53 -0.37
N VAL A 574 -40.42 -8.19 0.54
CA VAL A 574 -40.19 -7.62 1.87
C VAL A 574 -41.12 -8.35 2.84
N PRO A 575 -40.68 -8.72 4.06
CA PRO A 575 -41.57 -9.35 5.02
C PRO A 575 -42.46 -8.31 5.72
N HIS A 576 -43.72 -8.65 5.98
CA HIS A 576 -44.65 -7.83 6.75
C HIS A 576 -44.10 -7.33 8.10
N LYS A 577 -43.19 -8.12 8.70
CA LYS A 577 -42.51 -7.81 9.94
C LYS A 577 -41.05 -8.26 9.89
N LEU A 578 -40.17 -7.50 10.55
CA LEU A 578 -38.73 -7.69 10.52
C LEU A 578 -38.19 -7.89 11.94
N SER A 579 -37.48 -8.99 12.18
CA SER A 579 -36.67 -9.16 13.39
C SER A 579 -35.24 -8.71 13.11
N ILE A 580 -34.60 -8.00 14.05
CA ILE A 580 -33.18 -7.65 13.95
C ILE A 580 -32.36 -8.89 14.30
N PRO A 581 -31.51 -9.42 13.39
CA PRO A 581 -30.71 -10.60 13.67
C PRO A 581 -29.44 -10.21 14.46
N PRO A 582 -28.91 -11.12 15.30
CA PRO A 582 -27.83 -10.80 16.23
C PRO A 582 -26.50 -10.50 15.53
N ASN A 583 -26.27 -11.00 14.32
CA ASN A 583 -25.05 -10.77 13.53
C ASN A 583 -24.96 -9.37 12.89
N VAL A 584 -25.77 -8.39 13.30
CA VAL A 584 -25.73 -7.01 12.81
C VAL A 584 -24.96 -6.11 13.77
N TYR A 585 -23.92 -5.47 13.24
CA TYR A 585 -23.01 -4.57 13.94
C TYR A 585 -23.22 -3.14 13.46
N ILE A 586 -23.86 -2.30 14.28
CA ILE A 586 -24.03 -0.88 13.98
C ILE A 586 -22.87 -0.08 14.55
N LEU A 587 -22.25 0.68 13.67
CA LEU A 587 -21.25 1.70 13.94
C LEU A 587 -21.87 3.05 13.57
N GLY A 588 -21.60 4.10 14.35
CA GLY A 588 -22.03 5.46 14.04
C GLY A 588 -20.88 6.44 14.18
N THR A 589 -20.70 7.39 13.26
CA THR A 589 -19.70 8.47 13.42
C THR A 589 -20.37 9.79 13.79
N ILE A 590 -19.71 10.56 14.65
CA ILE A 590 -20.17 11.86 15.13
C ILE A 590 -19.02 12.86 15.11
N ASN A 591 -19.27 14.02 14.50
CA ASN A 591 -18.40 15.19 14.57
C ASN A 591 -18.87 16.06 15.75
N ILE A 592 -17.96 16.34 16.69
CA ILE A 592 -18.22 17.23 17.85
C ILE A 592 -18.12 18.71 17.42
N ASP A 593 -17.32 19.00 16.39
CA ASP A 593 -17.00 20.35 15.90
C ASP A 593 -18.10 21.02 15.04
N GLU A 594 -19.25 20.37 14.84
CA GLU A 594 -20.31 20.84 13.92
C GLU A 594 -21.68 21.05 14.60
N THR A 595 -22.41 22.07 14.14
CA THR A 595 -23.74 22.46 14.63
C THR A 595 -24.79 21.41 14.25
N THR A 596 -24.91 20.39 15.09
CA THR A 596 -25.65 19.15 14.83
C THR A 596 -26.62 18.85 15.97
N HIS A 597 -27.47 17.84 15.81
CA HIS A 597 -28.39 17.45 16.87
C HIS A 597 -27.65 16.71 17.99
N SER A 598 -27.80 17.21 19.22
CA SER A 598 -27.40 16.50 20.43
C SER A 598 -28.10 15.15 20.51
N ILE A 599 -27.33 14.07 20.66
CA ILE A 599 -27.86 12.73 20.88
C ILE A 599 -28.67 12.72 22.18
N SER A 600 -29.87 12.15 22.17
CA SER A 600 -30.65 11.96 23.40
C SER A 600 -30.17 10.77 24.23
N ASP A 601 -30.33 10.86 25.56
CA ASP A 601 -29.96 9.82 26.53
C ASP A 601 -30.47 8.42 26.15
N LYS A 602 -31.66 8.34 25.54
CA LYS A 602 -32.25 7.09 25.05
C LYS A 602 -31.36 6.32 24.07
N VAL A 603 -30.59 7.02 23.23
CA VAL A 603 -29.66 6.40 22.29
C VAL A 603 -28.35 6.07 23.01
N LEU A 604 -27.87 6.96 23.88
CA LEU A 604 -26.64 6.80 24.67
C LEU A 604 -26.71 5.58 25.60
N ASP A 605 -27.83 5.37 26.31
CA ASP A 605 -28.12 4.16 27.11
C ASP A 605 -28.02 2.85 26.30
N ARG A 606 -28.18 2.95 24.97
CA ARG A 606 -28.29 1.82 24.04
C ARG A 606 -27.04 1.61 23.18
N ALA A 607 -26.02 2.44 23.29
CA ALA A 607 -24.76 2.34 22.55
C ALA A 607 -23.54 2.36 23.47
N PHE A 608 -22.44 1.69 23.07
CA PHE A 608 -21.13 2.02 23.61
C PHE A 608 -20.60 3.28 22.92
N VAL A 609 -20.21 4.29 23.68
CA VAL A 609 -19.63 5.53 23.12
C VAL A 609 -18.12 5.52 23.29
N MET A 610 -17.40 5.75 22.20
CA MET A 610 -15.95 5.87 22.15
C MET A 610 -15.56 7.24 21.62
N THR A 611 -14.59 7.89 22.26
CA THR A 611 -14.03 9.17 21.80
C THR A 611 -12.70 8.94 21.08
N LEU A 612 -12.57 9.44 19.84
CA LEU A 612 -11.33 9.53 19.08
C LEU A 612 -10.87 11.00 19.06
N SER A 613 -10.38 11.46 20.22
CA SER A 613 -9.77 12.78 20.44
C SER A 613 -8.27 12.80 20.19
N ASP A 614 -7.60 11.66 20.42
CA ASP A 614 -6.15 11.58 20.55
C ASP A 614 -5.47 11.47 19.17
N VAL A 615 -4.61 12.43 18.86
CA VAL A 615 -3.93 12.53 17.57
C VAL A 615 -2.42 12.46 17.79
N ASP A 616 -1.83 11.30 17.53
CA ASP A 616 -0.37 11.17 17.59
C ASP A 616 0.26 11.60 16.26
N PHE A 617 0.57 12.89 16.17
CA PHE A 617 1.34 13.41 15.04
C PHE A 617 2.78 12.86 14.96
N THR A 618 3.31 12.23 16.02
CA THR A 618 4.67 11.67 16.02
C THR A 618 4.74 10.42 15.14
N SER A 619 3.92 9.41 15.42
CA SER A 619 3.81 8.22 14.54
C SER A 619 3.28 8.56 13.14
N PHE A 620 2.41 9.56 13.00
CA PHE A 620 2.03 10.09 11.68
C PHE A 620 3.25 10.59 10.90
N TRP A 621 4.07 11.46 11.50
CA TRP A 621 5.27 12.01 10.86
C TRP A 621 6.26 10.93 10.44
N GLU A 622 6.46 9.90 11.27
CA GLU A 622 7.32 8.76 10.92
C GLU A 622 6.89 8.05 9.62
N ARG A 623 5.59 8.01 9.31
CA ARG A 623 5.04 7.36 8.10
C ARG A 623 5.03 8.25 6.84
N VAL A 624 5.34 9.55 6.94
CA VAL A 624 5.37 10.49 5.80
C VAL A 624 6.57 10.23 4.85
N ASP A 625 6.41 10.49 3.55
CA ASP A 625 7.48 10.38 2.53
C ASP A 625 8.71 11.26 2.92
N GLN A 626 9.92 10.75 2.67
CA GLN A 626 11.16 11.39 3.17
C GLN A 626 11.40 12.80 2.61
N ASP A 627 11.07 13.03 1.33
CA ASP A 627 11.27 14.34 0.69
C ASP A 627 10.42 15.44 1.36
N LEU A 628 9.23 15.10 1.87
CA LEU A 628 8.37 16.02 2.61
C LEU A 628 8.92 16.26 4.03
N LYS A 629 9.48 15.23 4.69
CA LYS A 629 10.14 15.38 5.99
C LYS A 629 11.33 16.33 5.94
N ASP A 630 12.17 16.18 4.92
CA ASP A 630 13.38 16.98 4.77
C ASP A 630 13.05 18.43 4.38
N SER A 631 11.91 18.68 3.73
CA SER A 631 11.48 20.02 3.32
C SER A 631 10.69 20.80 4.38
N LEU A 632 9.88 20.15 5.23
CA LEU A 632 8.86 20.82 6.07
C LEU A 632 8.96 20.53 7.59
N PHE A 633 10.15 20.15 8.08
CA PHE A 633 10.30 19.75 9.48
C PHE A 633 9.94 20.86 10.49
N GLN A 634 10.21 22.13 10.17
CA GLN A 634 9.93 23.25 11.08
C GLN A 634 8.44 23.60 11.10
N GLU A 635 7.82 23.69 9.92
CA GLU A 635 6.40 23.94 9.72
C GLU A 635 5.56 22.85 10.40
N PHE A 636 5.98 21.59 10.32
CA PHE A 636 5.35 20.49 11.04
C PHE A 636 5.41 20.66 12.57
N LEU A 637 6.57 21.06 13.13
CA LEU A 637 6.70 21.32 14.56
C LEU A 637 5.78 22.47 15.01
N LEU A 638 5.75 23.57 14.25
CA LEU A 638 4.87 24.72 14.52
C LEU A 638 3.39 24.33 14.47
N LEU A 639 2.96 23.57 13.47
CA LEU A 639 1.58 23.06 13.40
C LEU A 639 1.26 22.08 14.54
N LYS A 640 2.25 21.30 15.02
CA LYS A 640 2.09 20.40 16.18
C LYS A 640 1.95 21.17 17.50
N GLU A 641 2.68 22.27 17.69
CA GLU A 641 2.49 23.18 18.83
C GLU A 641 1.09 23.82 18.80
N LEU A 642 0.70 24.36 17.65
CA LEU A 642 -0.60 24.99 17.45
C LEU A 642 -1.77 24.03 17.75
N HIS A 643 -1.65 22.77 17.33
CA HIS A 643 -2.60 21.71 17.70
C HIS A 643 -2.69 21.52 19.22
N ALA A 644 -1.55 21.48 19.93
CA ALA A 644 -1.52 21.28 21.38
C ALA A 644 -2.20 22.43 22.14
N THR A 645 -2.01 23.68 21.71
CA THR A 645 -2.73 24.84 22.26
C THR A 645 -4.24 24.72 22.08
N LEU A 646 -4.70 24.30 20.89
CA LEU A 646 -6.13 24.15 20.58
C LEU A 646 -6.78 22.94 21.27
N ALA A 647 -6.01 21.89 21.56
CA ALA A 647 -6.52 20.64 22.12
C ALA A 647 -7.06 20.81 23.55
N VAL A 648 -6.51 21.77 24.31
CA VAL A 648 -7.01 22.15 25.66
C VAL A 648 -8.46 22.64 25.62
N TYR A 649 -8.92 23.16 24.48
CA TYR A 649 -10.24 23.75 24.26
C TYR A 649 -11.13 22.91 23.33
N GLU A 650 -10.73 21.67 23.00
CA GLU A 650 -11.41 20.77 22.05
C GLU A 650 -11.58 21.34 20.61
N LEU A 651 -10.78 22.37 20.25
CA LEU A 651 -10.79 23.02 18.94
C LEU A 651 -9.62 22.61 18.05
N HIS A 652 -8.94 21.51 18.37
CA HIS A 652 -7.81 20.97 17.62
C HIS A 652 -8.24 20.33 16.29
N PHE A 653 -7.25 20.05 15.44
CA PHE A 653 -7.44 19.46 14.12
C PHE A 653 -6.78 18.07 14.01
N GLY A 654 -7.39 17.18 13.23
CA GLY A 654 -6.96 15.78 13.07
C GLY A 654 -5.97 15.55 11.91
N TYR A 655 -5.63 14.27 11.71
CA TYR A 655 -4.70 13.79 10.69
C TYR A 655 -5.01 14.30 9.27
N ARG A 656 -6.29 14.34 8.87
CA ARG A 656 -6.69 14.84 7.54
C ARG A 656 -6.23 16.29 7.33
N THR A 657 -6.54 17.17 8.27
CA THR A 657 -6.22 18.59 8.19
C THR A 657 -4.71 18.82 8.22
N MET A 658 -3.97 18.12 9.10
CA MET A 658 -2.50 18.17 9.10
C MET A 658 -1.90 17.73 7.76
N GLY A 659 -2.38 16.61 7.20
CA GLY A 659 -1.95 16.12 5.89
C GLY A 659 -2.22 17.10 4.76
N GLU A 660 -3.41 17.69 4.70
CA GLU A 660 -3.76 18.72 3.70
C GLU A 660 -2.88 19.96 3.79
N MET A 661 -2.58 20.44 5.02
CA MET A 661 -1.69 21.59 5.21
C MET A 661 -0.26 21.29 4.77
N LEU A 662 0.30 20.15 5.18
CA LEU A 662 1.65 19.72 4.79
C LEU A 662 1.76 19.51 3.27
N GLN A 663 0.74 18.93 2.61
CA GLN A 663 0.74 18.77 1.15
C GLN A 663 0.69 20.11 0.41
N LYS A 664 -0.07 21.11 0.90
CA LYS A 664 -0.08 22.46 0.31
C LYS A 664 1.27 23.16 0.50
N LEU A 665 1.87 23.08 1.69
CA LEU A 665 3.20 23.62 1.96
C LEU A 665 4.27 22.96 1.08
N TYR A 666 4.19 21.65 0.88
CA TYR A 666 5.14 20.89 0.07
C TYR A 666 5.00 21.21 -1.41
N ALA A 667 3.76 21.35 -1.90
CA ALA A 667 3.49 21.84 -3.25
C ALA A 667 4.04 23.27 -3.46
N ASN A 668 3.93 24.17 -2.48
CA ASN A 668 4.55 25.50 -2.54
C ASN A 668 6.08 25.42 -2.66
N HIS A 669 6.73 24.55 -1.89
CA HIS A 669 8.18 24.31 -1.96
C HIS A 669 8.63 23.72 -3.31
N GLN A 670 7.74 23.10 -4.09
CA GLN A 670 8.02 22.62 -5.45
C GLN A 670 7.82 23.68 -6.55
N LEU A 671 7.24 24.85 -6.24
CA LEU A 671 7.09 25.93 -7.21
C LEU A 671 8.45 26.56 -7.54
N GLY A 672 8.58 27.09 -8.76
CA GLY A 672 9.75 27.87 -9.14
C GLY A 672 9.90 29.14 -8.29
N PRO A 673 11.13 29.68 -8.11
CA PRO A 673 11.40 30.78 -7.17
C PRO A 673 10.63 32.08 -7.46
N ASP A 674 10.15 32.28 -8.70
CA ASP A 674 9.32 33.43 -9.07
C ASP A 674 7.83 33.27 -8.67
N HIS A 675 7.42 32.08 -8.19
CA HIS A 675 6.02 31.71 -7.93
C HIS A 675 5.78 31.11 -6.52
N ALA A 676 6.83 30.65 -5.85
CA ALA A 676 6.74 30.15 -4.48
C ALA A 676 6.51 31.30 -3.48
N MET A 677 5.58 31.13 -2.56
CA MET A 677 5.42 31.98 -1.39
C MET A 677 6.56 31.72 -0.39
N ASP A 678 6.90 32.70 0.45
CA ASP A 678 7.82 32.47 1.57
C ASP A 678 7.27 31.39 2.52
N SER A 679 8.13 30.63 3.20
CA SER A 679 7.72 29.58 4.15
C SER A 679 6.76 30.12 5.22
N ASN A 680 7.02 31.31 5.78
CA ASN A 680 6.15 31.90 6.81
C ASN A 680 4.83 32.39 6.22
N GLU A 681 4.83 32.91 4.99
CA GLU A 681 3.63 33.37 4.29
C GLU A 681 2.72 32.18 3.92
N ALA A 682 3.32 31.08 3.45
CA ALA A 682 2.62 29.84 3.17
C ALA A 682 2.06 29.18 4.44
N LEU A 683 2.82 29.23 5.55
CA LEU A 683 2.40 28.73 6.87
C LEU A 683 1.23 29.56 7.44
N ASP A 684 1.31 30.89 7.37
CA ASP A 684 0.21 31.79 7.73
C ASP A 684 -1.06 31.48 6.91
N GLY A 685 -0.91 31.29 5.60
CA GLY A 685 -1.99 30.91 4.70
C GLY A 685 -2.70 29.61 5.10
N VAL A 686 -1.96 28.53 5.41
CA VAL A 686 -2.61 27.27 5.86
C VAL A 686 -3.26 27.40 7.23
N ILE A 687 -2.68 28.17 8.16
CA ILE A 687 -3.27 28.41 9.48
C ILE A 687 -4.59 29.17 9.33
N ALA A 688 -4.61 30.25 8.54
CA ALA A 688 -5.81 31.04 8.27
C ALA A 688 -6.91 30.21 7.59
N GLU A 689 -6.57 29.38 6.60
CA GLU A 689 -7.53 28.61 5.79
C GLU A 689 -8.07 27.33 6.45
N LYS A 690 -7.28 26.66 7.32
CA LYS A 690 -7.60 25.30 7.81
C LYS A 690 -7.71 25.19 9.33
N VAL A 691 -7.09 26.11 10.07
CA VAL A 691 -7.11 26.10 11.54
C VAL A 691 -8.09 27.15 12.07
N LEU A 692 -7.87 28.43 11.72
CA LEU A 692 -8.69 29.52 12.26
C LEU A 692 -10.16 29.44 11.81
N THR A 693 -10.44 28.89 10.62
CA THR A 693 -11.80 28.69 10.09
C THR A 693 -12.73 27.88 10.97
N LYS A 694 -12.20 27.11 11.94
CA LYS A 694 -12.97 26.32 12.90
C LYS A 694 -13.22 27.03 14.23
N ILE A 695 -12.52 28.12 14.51
CA ILE A 695 -12.59 28.81 15.80
C ILE A 695 -13.90 29.59 15.92
N ARG A 696 -14.67 29.24 16.95
CA ARG A 696 -15.88 29.92 17.42
C ARG A 696 -16.06 29.66 18.91
N GLY A 697 -16.57 30.62 19.67
CA GLY A 697 -16.78 30.44 21.11
C GLY A 697 -17.26 31.69 21.85
N ASP A 698 -17.55 31.50 23.13
CA ASP A 698 -17.86 32.53 24.13
C ASP A 698 -16.59 32.91 24.93
N GLU A 699 -16.74 33.57 26.08
CA GLU A 699 -15.61 34.00 26.94
C GLU A 699 -14.62 32.88 27.29
N ARG A 700 -15.04 31.60 27.23
CA ARG A 700 -14.19 30.43 27.54
C ARG A 700 -12.97 30.30 26.63
N ILE A 701 -13.03 30.83 25.40
CA ILE A 701 -11.90 30.79 24.46
C ILE A 701 -11.02 32.06 24.51
N SER A 702 -11.27 32.98 25.47
CA SER A 702 -10.51 34.23 25.59
C SER A 702 -9.01 33.98 25.83
N GLU A 703 -8.67 33.09 26.78
CA GLU A 703 -7.28 32.72 27.07
C GLU A 703 -6.61 32.06 25.86
N MET A 704 -7.30 31.14 25.17
CA MET A 704 -6.84 30.54 23.91
C MET A 704 -6.50 31.60 22.85
N LEU A 705 -7.35 32.60 22.64
CA LEU A 705 -7.09 33.66 21.66
C LEU A 705 -5.88 34.54 22.06
N ILE A 706 -5.65 34.76 23.37
CA ILE A 706 -4.46 35.45 23.87
C ILE A 706 -3.19 34.62 23.60
N GLU A 707 -3.25 33.31 23.83
CA GLU A 707 -2.13 32.39 23.53
C GLU A 707 -1.84 32.31 22.03
N LEU A 708 -2.88 32.18 21.19
CA LEU A 708 -2.76 32.21 19.73
C LEU A 708 -2.16 33.53 19.23
N ASN A 709 -2.60 34.68 19.73
CA ASN A 709 -2.04 35.99 19.36
C ASN A 709 -0.54 36.05 19.71
N ARG A 710 -0.16 35.59 20.91
CA ARG A 710 1.25 35.52 21.34
C ARG A 710 2.07 34.57 20.45
N TRP A 711 1.55 33.39 20.15
CA TRP A 711 2.24 32.38 19.34
C TRP A 711 2.40 32.84 17.89
N LEU A 712 1.36 33.40 17.27
CA LEU A 712 1.42 33.96 15.92
C LEU A 712 2.40 35.14 15.85
N THR A 713 2.41 36.02 16.86
CA THR A 713 3.35 37.16 16.93
C THR A 713 4.82 36.72 17.13
N ALA A 714 5.04 35.54 17.71
CA ALA A 714 6.39 34.99 17.93
C ALA A 714 6.95 34.21 16.74
N ASN A 715 6.08 33.55 15.97
CA ASN A 715 6.48 32.61 14.91
C ASN A 715 6.17 33.08 13.47
N LEU A 716 5.31 34.09 13.28
CA LEU A 716 4.98 34.65 11.97
C LEU A 716 5.27 36.16 11.93
N GLU A 717 5.27 36.73 10.72
CA GLU A 717 5.46 38.17 10.54
C GLU A 717 4.31 39.00 11.16
N GLY A 718 4.63 40.23 11.59
CA GLY A 718 3.67 41.12 12.26
C GLY A 718 2.50 41.60 11.37
N SER A 719 2.58 41.38 10.05
CA SER A 719 1.53 41.65 9.06
C SER A 719 0.63 40.44 8.75
N SER A 720 0.90 39.26 9.32
CA SER A 720 0.18 38.00 9.06
C SER A 720 -1.34 38.12 9.11
N VAL A 721 -1.99 37.46 8.16
CA VAL A 721 -3.45 37.38 8.00
C VAL A 721 -4.07 36.68 9.21
N SER A 722 -3.46 35.59 9.69
CA SER A 722 -3.90 34.88 10.91
C SER A 722 -3.93 35.80 12.13
N LEU A 723 -2.90 36.63 12.31
CA LEU A 723 -2.82 37.55 13.44
C LEU A 723 -3.89 38.65 13.38
N GLN A 724 -4.24 39.12 12.18
CA GLN A 724 -5.34 40.06 11.98
C GLN A 724 -6.69 39.41 12.33
N HIS A 725 -6.94 38.16 11.90
CA HIS A 725 -8.16 37.43 12.26
C HIS A 725 -8.26 37.18 13.76
N VAL A 726 -7.17 36.78 14.44
CA VAL A 726 -7.19 36.54 15.90
C VAL A 726 -7.44 37.82 16.68
N LYS A 727 -6.78 38.95 16.34
CA LYS A 727 -7.04 40.25 16.98
C LYS A 727 -8.50 40.69 16.84
N ARG A 728 -9.07 40.58 15.63
CA ARG A 728 -10.50 40.83 15.38
C ARG A 728 -11.40 39.93 16.24
N MET A 729 -11.06 38.65 16.37
CA MET A 729 -11.85 37.72 17.21
C MET A 729 -11.79 38.08 18.69
N GLN A 730 -10.65 38.57 19.19
CA GLN A 730 -10.53 39.09 20.56
C GLN A 730 -11.38 40.34 20.78
N GLU A 731 -11.35 41.30 19.85
CA GLU A 731 -12.18 42.51 19.91
C GLU A 731 -13.67 42.16 19.87
N GLU A 732 -14.10 41.29 18.96
CA GLU A 732 -15.49 40.81 18.89
C GLU A 732 -15.93 40.09 20.16
N LEU A 733 -15.04 39.29 20.76
CA LEU A 733 -15.32 38.62 22.02
C LEU A 733 -15.49 39.61 23.19
N GLU A 734 -14.65 40.64 23.28
CA GLU A 734 -14.75 41.70 24.29
C GLU A 734 -16.02 42.57 24.12
N TYR A 735 -16.42 42.87 22.88
CA TYR A 735 -17.59 43.71 22.60
C TYR A 735 -18.93 42.97 22.64
N TYR A 736 -18.98 41.70 22.24
CA TYR A 736 -20.22 40.94 22.02
C TYR A 736 -20.38 39.71 22.92
N GLY A 737 -19.34 39.31 23.67
CA GLY A 737 -19.34 38.10 24.51
C GLY A 737 -19.25 36.78 23.73
N ALA A 738 -19.15 36.84 22.40
CA ALA A 738 -18.93 35.70 21.53
C ALA A 738 -18.20 36.12 20.24
N THR A 739 -17.46 35.19 19.64
CA THR A 739 -16.77 35.41 18.35
C THR A 739 -16.75 34.15 17.48
N GLN A 740 -16.55 34.35 16.18
CA GLN A 740 -16.39 33.30 15.18
C GLN A 740 -15.51 33.79 14.02
N PHE A 741 -14.84 32.86 13.36
CA PHE A 741 -14.02 33.17 12.18
C PHE A 741 -14.86 33.71 11.01
N TRP A 742 -15.88 32.96 10.61
CA TRP A 742 -16.81 33.35 9.55
C TRP A 742 -17.80 34.39 10.07
N ARG A 743 -18.10 35.42 9.28
CA ARG A 743 -19.06 36.48 9.60
C ARG A 743 -20.42 36.22 8.97
#